data_AF-A0A662WW12-F1
#
_entry.id   AF-A0A662WW12-F1
#
_cell.length_a   1.000
_cell.length_b   1.000
_cell.length_c   1.000
_cell.angle_alpha   90.00
_cell.angle_beta   90.00
_cell.angle_gamma   90.00
#
_symmetry.space_group_name_H-M   'P 1'
#
loop_
_entity.id
_entity.type
_entity.pdbx_description
1 polymer ?
#
loop_
_entity_poly.entity_id
_entity_poly.type
_entity_poly.pdbx_seq_one_letter_code
_entity_poly.pdbx_strand_id
1 'polypeptide(L)'
;MAVGRRSVKPTPRRRLSSRLYWLLGTGNAQVDVVAQQVLDHDDGIFKAVCTNNRTTTLQLVDEDESCLQLRDSVGAAPVHIAFLFGHYELGKCLVLRCRALATLTYASGHPHALSPYEGENILHIAIVHRQAELVRWLVHEVPELVRAETSGRFFGPSKTCYFGGTPLLFALASNQIDMALHILAAAERLPVEPGKGDEEEPLASIFTCDRYGNNVLHLAVIRDLPNVYDFALRHVMQLLSPVSKQLSTGGSISAIAEERPSDEVESVGDAQGSLQSPLSAVGEPPPLQLGDLSQGDINLVEFLKAAQPASYTQMIRFLMQRNRDELTPLSLAAAIGNQRMFQHLLHLSSSVAWRYGPITAFHVPLLDLEQPEPRPNPDLGRFQFMHDTIASLPYPLAPKGEKGFPTAIQCLCSVEKISNTLSAHHVAMQEVVARRLEMLKLLEIQQLLHKKWKYVGRKRFFLRLAAYLLFLAFLNGTTLAPYETYTNGSTLRAAGLGTAETGALILAIVKFMNESSQVLLNFQAFITETGAGQLDNVCTITTSVSLFVSTGMRLSGNQELGDAFAAVTLIFAWFYLFFFLLGFRTTGPFVIMILRMIASDIVRFFLVYSAVLIGFAQAIYLVHDGRVGPHALLLRMRSLLVTGFTGEVNYDDNYASGGRMDAFTQVLVVGYVILVMILLVNLLIAMYESEQRWVAERANIMASIDNQCPAEWNNQARKLYAIPLQSRRGEELLYLEMEIKNLDDWMRDST
;
A
#
# COMPACT_ATOMS: atom_id res chain seq x y z
N MET A 1 -77.18 -6.08 13.29
CA MET A 1 -76.70 -7.38 13.83
C MET A 1 -75.34 -7.69 13.22
N ALA A 2 -74.46 -8.36 13.95
CA ALA A 2 -73.04 -8.49 13.59
C ALA A 2 -72.70 -9.86 12.96
N VAL A 3 -71.97 -9.82 11.84
CA VAL A 3 -71.14 -10.89 11.26
C VAL A 3 -70.03 -10.16 10.47
N GLY A 4 -68.74 -10.43 10.55
CA GLY A 4 -67.98 -11.43 11.31
C GLY A 4 -66.57 -11.53 10.71
N ARG A 5 -65.69 -10.54 10.96
CA ARG A 5 -64.31 -10.52 10.41
C ARG A 5 -63.53 -11.76 10.88
N ARG A 6 -63.15 -12.65 9.97
CA ARG A 6 -62.14 -13.68 10.24
C ARG A 6 -60.75 -13.08 10.03
N SER A 7 -60.03 -12.82 11.12
CA SER A 7 -58.58 -12.62 11.07
C SER A 7 -57.88 -13.97 10.90
N VAL A 8 -57.16 -14.15 9.80
CA VAL A 8 -56.23 -15.26 9.66
C VAL A 8 -54.97 -14.86 10.42
N LYS A 9 -54.76 -15.46 11.59
CA LYS A 9 -53.49 -15.33 12.32
C LYS A 9 -52.40 -16.08 11.54
N PRO A 10 -51.17 -15.55 11.42
CA PRO A 10 -50.07 -16.31 10.86
C PRO A 10 -49.81 -17.53 11.76
N THR A 11 -49.80 -18.71 11.17
CA THR A 11 -49.42 -19.95 11.85
C THR A 11 -47.93 -19.88 12.21
N PRO A 12 -47.53 -20.06 13.47
CA PRO A 12 -46.12 -20.06 13.82
C PRO A 12 -45.42 -21.24 13.13
N ARG A 13 -44.34 -20.96 12.40
CA ARG A 13 -43.53 -21.97 11.68
C ARG A 13 -43.22 -23.14 12.62
N ARG A 14 -43.78 -24.31 12.32
CA ARG A 14 -43.59 -25.55 13.09
C ARG A 14 -42.19 -26.11 12.80
N ARG A 15 -41.16 -25.51 13.40
CA ARG A 15 -39.79 -26.04 13.34
C ARG A 15 -39.78 -27.49 13.84
N LEU A 16 -39.43 -28.42 12.96
CA LEU A 16 -39.05 -29.78 13.36
C LEU A 16 -37.75 -29.68 14.15
N SER A 17 -37.89 -29.59 15.47
CA SER A 17 -36.78 -29.56 16.42
C SER A 17 -36.41 -31.00 16.77
N SER A 18 -35.42 -31.55 16.07
CA SER A 18 -34.75 -32.78 16.49
C SER A 18 -33.97 -32.52 17.78
N ARG A 19 -34.60 -32.87 18.92
CA ARG A 19 -34.14 -32.60 20.30
C ARG A 19 -32.88 -33.37 20.75
N LEU A 20 -31.94 -33.69 19.86
CA LEU A 20 -30.77 -34.53 20.17
C LEU A 20 -29.39 -33.90 19.86
N TYR A 21 -29.32 -32.71 19.26
CA TYR A 21 -28.04 -32.05 18.95
C TYR A 21 -27.37 -31.29 20.12
N TRP A 22 -27.98 -31.26 21.31
CA TRP A 22 -27.42 -30.51 22.45
C TRP A 22 -26.45 -31.31 23.33
N LEU A 23 -26.19 -32.59 23.02
CA LEU A 23 -25.34 -33.48 23.83
C LEU A 23 -23.98 -33.87 23.20
N LEU A 24 -23.65 -33.38 22.01
CA LEU A 24 -22.27 -33.41 21.50
C LEU A 24 -21.76 -31.98 21.36
N GLY A 25 -20.72 -31.66 22.14
CA GLY A 25 -20.16 -30.33 22.22
C GLY A 25 -19.17 -30.00 21.07
N THR A 26 -18.88 -28.71 20.98
CA THR A 26 -17.62 -28.14 20.45
C THR A 26 -17.18 -28.63 19.07
N GLY A 27 -17.80 -28.07 18.03
CA GLY A 27 -17.25 -28.02 16.69
C GLY A 27 -17.94 -26.93 15.88
N ASN A 28 -17.16 -26.06 15.22
CA ASN A 28 -17.70 -25.14 14.20
C ASN A 28 -18.13 -25.98 12.99
N ALA A 29 -19.33 -26.54 13.04
CA ALA A 29 -20.00 -27.07 11.86
C ALA A 29 -20.31 -25.89 10.94
N GLN A 30 -19.41 -25.63 10.00
CA GLN A 30 -19.58 -24.64 8.95
C GLN A 30 -20.76 -25.08 8.10
N VAL A 31 -21.94 -24.51 8.36
CA VAL A 31 -23.17 -24.80 7.61
C VAL A 31 -22.90 -24.49 6.14
N ASP A 32 -23.14 -25.46 5.27
CA ASP A 32 -22.95 -25.27 3.83
C ASP A 32 -24.04 -24.33 3.32
N VAL A 33 -23.66 -23.06 3.18
CA VAL A 33 -24.52 -21.97 2.73
C VAL A 33 -25.08 -22.27 1.34
N VAL A 34 -24.35 -22.97 0.48
CA VAL A 34 -24.81 -23.30 -0.88
C VAL A 34 -25.90 -24.36 -0.82
N ALA A 35 -25.72 -25.41 -0.02
CA ALA A 35 -26.75 -26.42 0.20
C ALA A 35 -28.03 -25.82 0.81
N GLN A 36 -27.89 -24.84 1.71
CA GLN A 36 -29.04 -24.16 2.30
C GLN A 36 -29.73 -23.19 1.33
N GLN A 37 -28.97 -22.50 0.46
CA GLN A 37 -29.53 -21.62 -0.57
C GLN A 37 -30.35 -22.40 -1.61
N VAL A 38 -29.92 -23.62 -1.98
CA VAL A 38 -30.73 -24.51 -2.84
C VAL A 38 -32.08 -24.85 -2.20
N LEU A 39 -32.10 -25.13 -0.90
CA LEU A 39 -33.34 -25.40 -0.16
C LEU A 39 -34.24 -24.16 -0.06
N ASP A 40 -33.68 -22.96 0.10
CA ASP A 40 -34.43 -21.71 0.09
C ASP A 40 -35.06 -21.40 -1.28
N HIS A 41 -34.42 -21.81 -2.38
CA HIS A 41 -34.92 -21.65 -3.75
C HIS A 41 -36.02 -22.64 -4.14
N ASP A 42 -36.17 -23.75 -3.42
CA ASP A 42 -37.14 -24.80 -3.75
C ASP A 42 -38.58 -24.50 -3.32
N ASP A 43 -38.81 -23.41 -2.57
CA ASP A 43 -40.08 -23.11 -1.90
C ASP A 43 -40.63 -21.70 -2.20
N GLY A 44 -41.96 -21.53 -2.08
CA GLY A 44 -42.65 -20.25 -2.20
C GLY A 44 -42.34 -19.41 -3.45
N ILE A 45 -42.17 -18.09 -3.26
CA ILE A 45 -41.92 -17.13 -4.36
C ILE A 45 -40.54 -17.32 -5.02
N PHE A 46 -39.52 -17.76 -4.27
CA PHE A 46 -38.20 -18.01 -4.84
C PHE A 46 -38.27 -19.08 -5.93
N LYS A 47 -39.01 -20.17 -5.70
CA LYS A 47 -39.29 -21.19 -6.72
C LYS A 47 -39.97 -20.62 -7.98
N ALA A 48 -40.96 -19.75 -7.81
CA ALA A 48 -41.70 -19.15 -8.92
C ALA A 48 -40.82 -18.21 -9.78
N VAL A 49 -39.91 -17.48 -9.13
CA VAL A 49 -38.91 -16.63 -9.80
C VAL A 49 -37.82 -17.46 -10.48
N CYS A 50 -37.26 -18.47 -9.80
CA CYS A 50 -36.25 -19.39 -10.34
C CYS A 50 -36.75 -20.22 -11.53
N THR A 51 -38.07 -20.43 -11.66
CA THR A 51 -38.70 -21.12 -12.79
C THR A 51 -39.26 -20.18 -13.88
N ASN A 52 -39.02 -18.87 -13.76
CA ASN A 52 -39.53 -17.82 -14.66
C ASN A 52 -41.06 -17.82 -14.82
N ASN A 53 -41.80 -18.33 -13.84
CA ASN A 53 -43.25 -18.42 -13.92
C ASN A 53 -43.90 -17.10 -13.51
N ARG A 54 -44.06 -16.21 -14.50
CA ARG A 54 -44.65 -14.87 -14.33
C ARG A 54 -46.06 -14.88 -13.74
N THR A 55 -46.92 -15.84 -14.10
CA THR A 55 -48.31 -15.85 -13.62
C THR A 55 -48.38 -16.20 -12.14
N THR A 56 -47.68 -17.25 -11.71
CA THR A 56 -47.61 -17.65 -10.30
C THR A 56 -46.87 -16.62 -9.45
N THR A 57 -45.79 -16.02 -9.97
CA THR A 57 -45.07 -14.95 -9.25
C THR A 57 -45.98 -13.74 -9.00
N LEU A 58 -46.75 -13.29 -9.99
CA LEU A 58 -47.67 -12.16 -9.81
C LEU A 58 -48.82 -12.49 -8.86
N GLN A 59 -49.39 -13.70 -8.91
CA GLN A 59 -50.41 -14.14 -7.96
C GLN A 59 -49.91 -14.11 -6.50
N LEU A 60 -48.70 -14.61 -6.23
CA LEU A 60 -48.11 -14.60 -4.90
C LEU A 60 -47.82 -13.17 -4.39
N VAL A 61 -47.46 -12.25 -5.29
CA VAL A 61 -47.27 -10.82 -4.95
C VAL A 61 -48.62 -10.12 -4.70
N ASP A 62 -49.67 -10.48 -5.43
CA ASP A 62 -51.02 -9.95 -5.23
C ASP A 62 -51.68 -10.49 -3.94
N GLU A 63 -51.28 -11.68 -3.46
CA GLU A 63 -51.71 -12.25 -2.18
C GLU A 63 -50.97 -11.64 -0.97
N ASP A 64 -49.65 -11.41 -1.07
CA ASP A 64 -48.83 -10.84 0.00
C ASP A 64 -47.61 -10.09 -0.56
N GLU A 65 -47.69 -8.75 -0.67
CA GLU A 65 -46.58 -7.92 -1.16
C GLU A 65 -45.30 -8.02 -0.29
N SER A 66 -45.42 -8.45 0.98
CA SER A 66 -44.25 -8.64 1.85
C SER A 66 -43.36 -9.82 1.42
N CYS A 67 -43.84 -10.70 0.53
CA CYS A 67 -43.04 -11.79 -0.03
C CYS A 67 -41.79 -11.27 -0.78
N LEU A 68 -41.84 -10.05 -1.35
CA LEU A 68 -40.72 -9.41 -2.03
C LEU A 68 -39.64 -8.88 -1.06
N GLN A 69 -39.96 -8.76 0.22
CA GLN A 69 -39.00 -8.42 1.29
C GLN A 69 -38.33 -9.65 1.90
N LEU A 70 -38.69 -10.87 1.48
CA LEU A 70 -38.01 -12.08 1.92
C LEU A 70 -36.53 -12.06 1.53
N ARG A 71 -35.74 -12.86 2.26
CA ARG A 71 -34.30 -13.03 2.10
C ARG A 71 -33.97 -14.51 2.11
N ASP A 72 -33.12 -14.95 1.16
CA ASP A 72 -32.51 -16.27 1.22
C ASP A 72 -31.39 -16.31 2.31
N SER A 73 -30.77 -17.47 2.51
CA SER A 73 -29.63 -17.65 3.42
C SER A 73 -28.39 -16.79 3.11
N VAL A 74 -28.32 -16.18 1.92
CA VAL A 74 -27.23 -15.29 1.47
C VAL A 74 -27.63 -13.81 1.57
N GLY A 75 -28.91 -13.50 1.80
CA GLY A 75 -29.44 -12.14 1.85
C GLY A 75 -29.97 -11.62 0.51
N ALA A 76 -30.13 -12.48 -0.51
CA ALA A 76 -30.76 -12.12 -1.78
C ALA A 76 -32.28 -11.95 -1.62
N ALA A 77 -32.88 -11.07 -2.41
CA ALA A 77 -34.32 -10.85 -2.47
C ALA A 77 -34.90 -11.47 -3.75
N PRO A 78 -36.21 -11.74 -3.87
CA PRO A 78 -36.80 -12.28 -5.11
C PRO A 78 -36.47 -11.46 -6.37
N VAL A 79 -36.35 -10.12 -6.24
CA VAL A 79 -35.89 -9.27 -7.36
C VAL A 79 -34.42 -9.53 -7.73
N HIS A 80 -33.53 -9.71 -6.75
CA HIS A 80 -32.13 -10.08 -7.00
C HIS A 80 -32.02 -11.42 -7.74
N ILE A 81 -32.79 -12.41 -7.31
CA ILE A 81 -32.85 -13.74 -7.94
C ILE A 81 -33.38 -13.64 -9.38
N ALA A 82 -34.41 -12.83 -9.66
CA ALA A 82 -34.92 -12.63 -11.02
C ALA A 82 -33.83 -12.10 -11.98
N PHE A 83 -33.01 -11.14 -11.54
CA PHE A 83 -31.91 -10.59 -12.34
C PHE A 83 -30.71 -11.55 -12.43
N LEU A 84 -30.40 -12.27 -11.35
CA LEU A 84 -29.30 -13.24 -11.27
C LEU A 84 -29.51 -14.46 -12.19
N PHE A 85 -30.75 -14.96 -12.29
CA PHE A 85 -31.09 -16.05 -13.22
C PHE A 85 -31.36 -15.58 -14.66
N GLY A 86 -31.23 -14.28 -14.95
CA GLY A 86 -31.43 -13.73 -16.29
C GLY A 86 -32.89 -13.57 -16.71
N HIS A 87 -33.84 -13.66 -15.78
CA HIS A 87 -35.28 -13.50 -16.03
C HIS A 87 -35.67 -12.01 -16.08
N TYR A 88 -35.00 -11.25 -16.96
CA TYR A 88 -35.06 -9.78 -16.98
C TYR A 88 -36.46 -9.21 -17.15
N GLU A 89 -37.31 -9.81 -17.99
CA GLU A 89 -38.70 -9.34 -18.18
C GLU A 89 -39.57 -9.55 -16.94
N LEU A 90 -39.35 -10.62 -16.18
CA LEU A 90 -39.98 -10.82 -14.88
C LEU A 90 -39.46 -9.80 -13.87
N GLY A 91 -38.13 -9.59 -13.83
CA GLY A 91 -37.48 -8.57 -13.00
C GLY A 91 -38.00 -7.15 -13.26
N LYS A 92 -38.13 -6.74 -14.52
CA LYS A 92 -38.73 -5.46 -14.94
C LYS A 92 -40.16 -5.31 -14.43
N CYS A 93 -40.98 -6.36 -14.53
CA CYS A 93 -42.35 -6.35 -14.02
C CYS A 93 -42.40 -6.14 -12.50
N LEU A 94 -41.49 -6.77 -11.75
CA LEU A 94 -41.39 -6.60 -10.29
C LEU A 94 -40.95 -5.18 -9.91
N VAL A 95 -39.94 -4.63 -10.60
CA VAL A 95 -39.45 -3.24 -10.40
C VAL A 95 -40.54 -2.20 -10.69
N LEU A 96 -41.32 -2.39 -11.76
CA LEU A 96 -42.44 -1.50 -12.10
C LEU A 96 -43.61 -1.63 -11.11
N ARG A 97 -43.81 -2.80 -10.50
CA ARG A 97 -44.86 -3.03 -9.50
C ARG A 97 -44.56 -2.32 -8.18
N CYS A 98 -43.30 -2.39 -7.71
CA CYS A 98 -42.90 -1.76 -6.44
C CYS A 98 -41.48 -1.17 -6.55
N ARG A 99 -41.38 0.08 -7.02
CA ARG A 99 -40.09 0.79 -7.21
C ARG A 99 -39.25 0.88 -5.93
N ALA A 100 -39.88 1.03 -4.77
CA ALA A 100 -39.20 1.08 -3.47
C ALA A 100 -38.50 -0.23 -3.06
N LEU A 101 -38.81 -1.35 -3.72
CA LEU A 101 -38.13 -2.63 -3.51
C LEU A 101 -37.05 -2.92 -4.56
N ALA A 102 -36.92 -2.09 -5.59
CA ALA A 102 -35.85 -2.19 -6.57
C ALA A 102 -34.49 -1.75 -5.98
N THR A 103 -34.51 -0.78 -5.06
CA THR A 103 -33.32 -0.25 -4.35
C THR A 103 -32.82 -1.14 -3.21
N LEU A 104 -33.44 -2.30 -2.98
CA LEU A 104 -32.94 -3.27 -2.03
C LEU A 104 -31.52 -3.70 -2.38
N THR A 105 -30.72 -3.96 -1.34
CA THR A 105 -29.41 -4.59 -1.44
C THR A 105 -29.43 -5.99 -0.82
N TYR A 106 -28.41 -6.78 -1.12
CA TYR A 106 -28.09 -8.00 -0.38
C TYR A 106 -27.82 -7.62 1.08
N ALA A 107 -28.61 -8.18 2.00
CA ALA A 107 -28.48 -7.89 3.42
C ALA A 107 -28.83 -9.11 4.27
N SER A 108 -27.96 -9.44 5.22
CA SER A 108 -28.20 -10.53 6.16
C SER A 108 -29.23 -10.14 7.23
N GLY A 109 -30.27 -10.96 7.42
CA GLY A 109 -31.26 -10.77 8.50
C GLY A 109 -30.76 -11.10 9.92
N HIS A 110 -29.45 -11.30 10.11
CA HIS A 110 -28.84 -11.76 11.35
C HIS A 110 -27.64 -10.89 11.74
N PRO A 111 -27.68 -10.17 12.89
CA PRO A 111 -26.66 -9.18 13.26
C PRO A 111 -25.26 -9.74 13.58
N HIS A 112 -25.08 -11.07 13.53
CA HIS A 112 -23.80 -11.75 13.76
C HIS A 112 -23.27 -12.50 12.52
N ALA A 113 -24.00 -12.50 11.40
CA ALA A 113 -23.67 -13.28 10.20
C ALA A 113 -23.88 -12.47 8.93
N LEU A 114 -23.05 -11.44 8.74
CA LEU A 114 -22.98 -10.59 7.53
C LEU A 114 -22.91 -11.41 6.25
N SER A 115 -23.65 -10.99 5.21
CA SER A 115 -23.60 -11.63 3.90
C SER A 115 -22.19 -11.50 3.29
N PRO A 116 -21.68 -12.53 2.58
CA PRO A 116 -20.50 -12.36 1.76
C PRO A 116 -20.68 -11.28 0.68
N TYR A 117 -21.92 -11.06 0.20
CA TYR A 117 -22.27 -10.12 -0.88
C TYR A 117 -22.99 -8.85 -0.38
N GLU A 118 -22.92 -8.55 0.92
CA GLU A 118 -23.61 -7.41 1.55
C GLU A 118 -23.46 -6.10 0.74
N GLY A 119 -24.56 -5.41 0.46
CA GLY A 119 -24.58 -4.17 -0.33
C GLY A 119 -24.70 -4.33 -1.86
N GLU A 120 -24.61 -5.55 -2.42
CA GLU A 120 -24.88 -5.78 -3.85
C GLU A 120 -26.33 -5.46 -4.20
N ASN A 121 -26.58 -4.91 -5.40
CA ASN A 121 -27.93 -4.58 -5.88
C ASN A 121 -28.14 -5.07 -7.33
N ILE A 122 -29.36 -4.94 -7.85
CA ILE A 122 -29.70 -5.36 -9.22
C ILE A 122 -28.91 -4.66 -10.33
N LEU A 123 -28.38 -3.45 -10.07
CA LEU A 123 -27.54 -2.72 -11.02
C LEU A 123 -26.14 -3.32 -11.11
N HIS A 124 -25.54 -3.72 -9.97
CA HIS A 124 -24.29 -4.49 -9.95
C HIS A 124 -24.43 -5.80 -10.75
N ILE A 125 -25.51 -6.56 -10.53
CA ILE A 125 -25.79 -7.80 -11.28
C ILE A 125 -25.90 -7.53 -12.79
N ALA A 126 -26.61 -6.47 -13.20
CA ALA A 126 -26.75 -6.10 -14.62
C ALA A 126 -25.40 -5.74 -15.27
N ILE A 127 -24.50 -5.09 -14.53
CA ILE A 127 -23.12 -4.79 -14.95
C ILE A 127 -22.30 -6.08 -15.06
N VAL A 128 -22.36 -6.99 -14.07
CA VAL A 128 -21.67 -8.30 -14.13
C VAL A 128 -22.11 -9.11 -15.35
N HIS A 129 -23.42 -9.11 -15.65
CA HIS A 129 -24.00 -9.78 -16.82
C HIS A 129 -23.76 -9.06 -18.16
N ARG A 130 -23.09 -7.90 -18.14
CA ARG A 130 -22.77 -7.07 -19.32
C ARG A 130 -23.98 -6.64 -20.15
N GLN A 131 -25.13 -6.41 -19.50
CA GLN A 131 -26.39 -6.07 -20.18
C GLN A 131 -26.59 -4.55 -20.31
N ALA A 132 -26.00 -3.93 -21.34
CA ALA A 132 -26.02 -2.47 -21.52
C ALA A 132 -27.43 -1.87 -21.55
N GLU A 133 -28.36 -2.48 -22.31
CA GLU A 133 -29.75 -2.00 -22.40
C GLU A 133 -30.50 -2.13 -21.07
N LEU A 134 -30.18 -3.16 -20.28
CA LEU A 134 -30.77 -3.35 -18.96
C LEU A 134 -30.25 -2.30 -17.97
N VAL A 135 -28.95 -1.97 -18.02
CA VAL A 135 -28.35 -0.88 -17.24
C VAL A 135 -29.03 0.45 -17.61
N ARG A 136 -29.16 0.79 -18.90
CA ARG A 136 -29.88 2.00 -19.36
C ARG A 136 -31.30 2.06 -18.79
N TRP A 137 -32.05 0.96 -18.89
CA TRP A 137 -33.42 0.90 -18.39
C TRP A 137 -33.52 1.04 -16.87
N LEU A 138 -32.70 0.31 -16.11
CA LEU A 138 -32.66 0.38 -14.64
C LEU A 138 -32.34 1.78 -14.15
N VAL A 139 -31.35 2.41 -14.78
CA VAL A 139 -30.83 3.72 -14.42
C VAL A 139 -31.79 4.86 -14.84
N HIS A 140 -32.63 4.64 -15.86
CA HIS A 140 -33.74 5.53 -16.21
C HIS A 140 -34.92 5.43 -15.23
N GLU A 141 -35.35 4.20 -14.90
CA GLU A 141 -36.55 3.98 -14.08
C GLU A 141 -36.31 4.16 -12.57
N VAL A 142 -35.11 3.83 -12.08
CA VAL A 142 -34.72 3.86 -10.67
C VAL A 142 -33.29 4.40 -10.53
N PRO A 143 -33.07 5.71 -10.75
CA PRO A 143 -31.73 6.31 -10.71
C PRO A 143 -31.06 6.20 -9.33
N GLU A 144 -31.83 6.02 -8.25
CA GLU A 144 -31.33 5.82 -6.88
C GLU A 144 -30.40 4.59 -6.74
N LEU A 145 -30.53 3.59 -7.63
CA LEU A 145 -29.67 2.39 -7.69
C LEU A 145 -28.17 2.72 -7.78
N VAL A 146 -27.84 3.91 -8.29
CA VAL A 146 -26.46 4.38 -8.49
C VAL A 146 -25.73 4.68 -7.17
N ARG A 147 -26.46 4.90 -6.06
CA ARG A 147 -25.87 5.26 -4.75
C ARG A 147 -25.33 4.08 -3.93
N ALA A 148 -25.86 2.87 -4.10
CA ALA A 148 -25.55 1.73 -3.22
C ALA A 148 -24.05 1.33 -3.28
N GLU A 149 -23.44 1.03 -2.12
CA GLU A 149 -22.05 0.51 -2.05
C GLU A 149 -22.00 -0.97 -1.62
N THR A 150 -21.28 -1.79 -2.39
CA THR A 150 -20.93 -3.16 -2.00
C THR A 150 -19.93 -3.16 -0.83
N SER A 151 -20.35 -3.71 0.30
CA SER A 151 -19.58 -3.69 1.57
C SER A 151 -19.20 -5.09 2.07
N GLY A 152 -19.74 -6.13 1.45
CA GLY A 152 -19.56 -7.55 1.78
C GLY A 152 -18.12 -8.06 1.65
N ARG A 153 -17.82 -9.13 2.38
CA ARG A 153 -16.47 -9.72 2.47
C ARG A 153 -15.92 -10.24 1.14
N PHE A 154 -16.79 -10.54 0.17
CA PHE A 154 -16.42 -10.96 -1.18
C PHE A 154 -15.77 -9.83 -1.99
N PHE A 155 -16.23 -8.59 -1.77
CA PHE A 155 -15.77 -7.38 -2.47
C PHE A 155 -14.59 -6.68 -1.77
N GLY A 156 -13.98 -7.31 -0.75
CA GLY A 156 -12.86 -6.73 -0.01
C GLY A 156 -11.57 -6.63 -0.85
N PRO A 157 -10.65 -5.70 -0.52
CA PRO A 157 -9.56 -5.28 -1.42
C PRO A 157 -8.52 -6.37 -1.73
N SER A 158 -8.39 -7.37 -0.85
CA SER A 158 -7.53 -8.54 -1.05
C SER A 158 -8.17 -9.68 -1.86
N LYS A 159 -9.36 -9.46 -2.44
CA LYS A 159 -10.12 -10.42 -3.23
C LYS A 159 -10.09 -10.07 -4.71
N THR A 160 -10.21 -11.09 -5.55
CA THR A 160 -10.24 -10.97 -7.02
C THR A 160 -11.41 -10.17 -7.57
N CYS A 161 -12.48 -10.00 -6.77
CA CYS A 161 -13.72 -9.31 -7.10
C CYS A 161 -13.82 -7.92 -6.44
N TYR A 162 -12.67 -7.29 -6.15
CA TYR A 162 -12.63 -5.90 -5.71
C TYR A 162 -12.77 -4.95 -6.91
N PHE A 163 -13.84 -4.15 -6.89
CA PHE A 163 -14.21 -3.23 -7.97
C PHE A 163 -14.66 -1.83 -7.47
N GLY A 164 -14.30 -1.44 -6.25
CA GLY A 164 -14.53 -0.08 -5.74
C GLY A 164 -15.93 0.24 -5.20
N GLY A 165 -16.69 -0.76 -4.75
CA GLY A 165 -17.91 -0.52 -3.97
C GLY A 165 -19.14 -0.14 -4.80
N THR A 166 -19.11 0.99 -5.48
CA THR A 166 -20.27 1.63 -6.15
C THR A 166 -20.47 1.15 -7.61
N PRO A 167 -21.69 1.19 -8.18
CA PRO A 167 -21.96 0.75 -9.55
C PRO A 167 -21.12 1.43 -10.62
N LEU A 168 -20.82 2.72 -10.44
CA LEU A 168 -19.96 3.49 -11.35
C LEU A 168 -18.53 2.92 -11.37
N LEU A 169 -17.92 2.80 -10.19
CA LEU A 169 -16.57 2.25 -10.04
C LEU A 169 -16.54 0.77 -10.48
N PHE A 170 -17.62 0.03 -10.23
CA PHE A 170 -17.79 -1.37 -10.62
C PHE A 170 -17.81 -1.55 -12.14
N ALA A 171 -18.55 -0.72 -12.88
CA ALA A 171 -18.56 -0.71 -14.34
C ALA A 171 -17.20 -0.36 -14.93
N LEU A 172 -16.54 0.68 -14.40
CA LEU A 172 -15.22 1.13 -14.85
C LEU A 172 -14.14 0.06 -14.58
N ALA A 173 -14.07 -0.48 -13.37
CA ALA A 173 -13.13 -1.54 -12.98
C ALA A 173 -13.40 -2.89 -13.67
N SER A 174 -14.57 -3.06 -14.29
CA SER A 174 -14.93 -4.19 -15.16
C SER A 174 -14.65 -3.96 -16.66
N ASN A 175 -14.07 -2.81 -17.01
CA ASN A 175 -13.83 -2.33 -18.37
C ASN A 175 -15.13 -2.21 -19.19
N GLN A 176 -16.14 -1.53 -18.64
CA GLN A 176 -17.48 -1.34 -19.24
C GLN A 176 -17.84 0.16 -19.32
N ILE A 177 -17.05 0.89 -20.11
CA ILE A 177 -17.09 2.36 -20.23
C ILE A 177 -18.48 2.87 -20.63
N ASP A 178 -19.13 2.22 -21.61
CA ASP A 178 -20.47 2.57 -22.11
C ASP A 178 -21.51 2.60 -20.97
N MET A 179 -21.47 1.59 -20.09
CA MET A 179 -22.38 1.49 -18.95
C MET A 179 -22.07 2.55 -17.90
N ALA A 180 -20.78 2.83 -17.66
CA ALA A 180 -20.36 3.91 -16.77
C ALA A 180 -20.84 5.28 -17.24
N LEU A 181 -20.85 5.55 -18.56
CA LEU A 181 -21.41 6.78 -19.13
C LEU A 181 -22.92 6.92 -18.88
N HIS A 182 -23.69 5.83 -19.03
CA HIS A 182 -25.12 5.85 -18.70
C HIS A 182 -25.40 6.06 -17.21
N ILE A 183 -24.55 5.50 -16.33
CA ILE A 183 -24.61 5.69 -14.88
C ILE A 183 -24.30 7.16 -14.51
N LEU A 184 -23.22 7.73 -15.06
CA LEU A 184 -22.85 9.15 -14.85
C LEU A 184 -23.98 10.10 -15.28
N ALA A 185 -24.49 9.93 -16.51
CA ALA A 185 -25.53 10.78 -17.07
C ALA A 185 -26.85 10.75 -16.28
N ALA A 186 -27.08 9.74 -15.42
CA ALA A 186 -28.25 9.68 -14.55
C ALA A 186 -27.95 10.11 -13.11
N ALA A 187 -26.71 9.95 -12.64
CA ALA A 187 -26.28 10.59 -11.39
C ALA A 187 -26.43 12.11 -11.49
N GLU A 188 -26.13 12.71 -12.64
CA GLU A 188 -26.37 14.14 -12.94
C GLU A 188 -27.85 14.56 -12.93
N ARG A 189 -28.79 13.61 -13.13
CA ARG A 189 -30.24 13.88 -13.12
C ARG A 189 -30.86 13.79 -11.73
N LEU A 190 -30.16 13.23 -10.74
CA LEU A 190 -30.66 13.14 -9.37
C LEU A 190 -30.57 14.53 -8.72
N PRO A 191 -31.66 15.05 -8.13
CA PRO A 191 -31.59 16.27 -7.35
C PRO A 191 -30.69 16.06 -6.12
N VAL A 192 -29.83 17.04 -5.85
CA VAL A 192 -29.22 17.22 -4.53
C VAL A 192 -30.33 17.76 -3.63
N GLU A 193 -30.76 17.01 -2.61
CA GLU A 193 -31.82 17.48 -1.71
C GLU A 193 -31.25 18.55 -0.76
N PRO A 194 -31.75 19.80 -0.77
CA PRO A 194 -31.23 20.84 0.10
C PRO A 194 -31.84 20.69 1.50
N GLY A 195 -31.28 19.82 2.36
CA GLY A 195 -31.88 19.63 3.69
C GLY A 195 -31.15 18.86 4.79
N LYS A 196 -30.17 17.99 4.51
CA LYS A 196 -29.44 17.25 5.57
C LYS A 196 -27.95 17.58 5.52
N GLY A 197 -27.43 18.11 6.64
CA GLY A 197 -26.03 18.54 6.72
C GLY A 197 -25.06 17.36 6.79
N ASP A 198 -23.90 17.52 6.15
CA ASP A 198 -22.60 16.85 6.29
C ASP A 198 -22.52 15.29 6.28
N GLU A 199 -23.63 14.56 6.34
CA GLU A 199 -23.70 13.09 6.31
C GLU A 199 -24.41 12.53 5.04
N GLU A 200 -24.64 13.36 4.00
CA GLU A 200 -25.21 12.87 2.73
C GLU A 200 -24.18 12.09 1.91
N GLU A 201 -24.56 10.89 1.45
CA GLU A 201 -23.75 10.06 0.56
C GLU A 201 -23.49 10.81 -0.77
N PRO A 202 -22.22 11.05 -1.16
CA PRO A 202 -21.90 11.87 -2.32
C PRO A 202 -22.42 11.22 -3.60
N LEU A 203 -23.11 12.01 -4.45
CA LEU A 203 -23.63 11.53 -5.74
C LEU A 203 -22.49 10.95 -6.59
N ALA A 204 -22.80 9.89 -7.34
CA ALA A 204 -21.83 9.21 -8.19
C ALA A 204 -21.26 10.14 -9.27
N SER A 205 -20.01 10.51 -9.10
CA SER A 205 -19.23 11.37 -9.99
C SER A 205 -17.92 10.67 -10.33
N ILE A 206 -17.26 11.06 -11.42
CA ILE A 206 -15.93 10.52 -11.76
C ILE A 206 -14.88 10.75 -10.66
N PHE A 207 -15.11 11.73 -9.77
CA PHE A 207 -14.28 12.04 -8.62
C PHE A 207 -14.59 11.20 -7.37
N THR A 208 -15.59 10.29 -7.39
CA THR A 208 -15.89 9.47 -6.21
C THR A 208 -14.76 8.51 -5.88
N CYS A 209 -14.62 8.25 -4.59
CA CYS A 209 -13.73 7.26 -4.02
C CYS A 209 -14.58 6.21 -3.32
N ASP A 210 -14.09 4.98 -3.27
CA ASP A 210 -14.71 3.93 -2.48
C ASP A 210 -14.43 4.07 -0.97
N ARG A 211 -14.98 3.17 -0.15
CA ARG A 211 -14.69 3.08 1.28
C ARG A 211 -13.21 2.89 1.67
N TYR A 212 -12.30 2.66 0.72
CA TYR A 212 -10.85 2.57 0.95
C TYR A 212 -10.10 3.81 0.43
N GLY A 213 -10.80 4.84 -0.05
CA GLY A 213 -10.21 6.04 -0.63
C GLY A 213 -9.66 5.84 -2.04
N ASN A 214 -9.95 4.71 -2.68
CA ASN A 214 -9.52 4.43 -4.05
C ASN A 214 -10.52 5.04 -5.03
N ASN A 215 -10.06 6.02 -5.83
CA ASN A 215 -10.80 6.52 -6.98
C ASN A 215 -10.64 5.59 -8.20
N VAL A 216 -11.31 5.94 -9.32
CA VAL A 216 -11.21 5.20 -10.60
C VAL A 216 -9.77 4.93 -11.06
N LEU A 217 -8.83 5.85 -10.83
CA LEU A 217 -7.43 5.70 -11.27
C LEU A 217 -6.71 4.60 -10.48
N HIS A 218 -6.96 4.50 -9.17
CA HIS A 218 -6.43 3.42 -8.33
C HIS A 218 -7.00 2.06 -8.78
N LEU A 219 -8.30 1.99 -9.06
CA LEU A 219 -8.94 0.76 -9.54
C LEU A 219 -8.43 0.34 -10.92
N ALA A 220 -8.21 1.28 -11.83
CA ALA A 220 -7.59 1.01 -13.12
C ALA A 220 -6.16 0.41 -12.96
N VAL A 221 -5.38 0.90 -11.99
CA VAL A 221 -4.06 0.35 -11.64
C VAL A 221 -4.16 -1.07 -11.06
N ILE A 222 -5.09 -1.30 -10.12
CA ILE A 222 -5.34 -2.61 -9.49
C ILE A 222 -5.79 -3.67 -10.52
N ARG A 223 -6.54 -3.26 -11.54
CA ARG A 223 -7.13 -4.14 -12.57
C ARG A 223 -6.33 -4.26 -13.87
N ASP A 224 -5.20 -3.57 -13.99
CA ASP A 224 -4.39 -3.45 -15.22
C ASP A 224 -5.17 -2.92 -16.45
N LEU A 225 -5.91 -1.83 -16.26
CA LEU A 225 -6.80 -1.23 -17.26
C LEU A 225 -6.33 0.17 -17.73
N PRO A 226 -5.29 0.27 -18.59
CA PRO A 226 -4.83 1.56 -19.11
C PRO A 226 -5.92 2.31 -19.86
N ASN A 227 -6.76 1.60 -20.64
CA ASN A 227 -7.88 2.19 -21.39
C ASN A 227 -8.89 2.91 -20.48
N VAL A 228 -9.12 2.41 -19.26
CA VAL A 228 -10.05 3.01 -18.29
C VAL A 228 -9.40 4.21 -17.59
N TYR A 229 -8.10 4.14 -17.32
CA TYR A 229 -7.30 5.27 -16.83
C TYR A 229 -7.35 6.44 -17.85
N ASP A 230 -7.10 6.13 -19.12
CA ASP A 230 -7.14 7.06 -20.24
C ASP A 230 -8.53 7.69 -20.43
N PHE A 231 -9.58 6.87 -20.41
CA PHE A 231 -10.95 7.35 -20.46
C PHE A 231 -11.28 8.30 -19.31
N ALA A 232 -10.96 7.93 -18.06
CA ALA A 232 -11.23 8.75 -16.89
C ALA A 232 -10.49 10.11 -16.99
N LEU A 233 -9.25 10.09 -17.47
CA LEU A 233 -8.46 11.31 -17.66
C LEU A 233 -9.04 12.21 -18.76
N ARG A 234 -9.39 11.66 -19.94
CA ARG A 234 -10.06 12.42 -21.03
C ARG A 234 -11.39 13.01 -20.56
N HIS A 235 -12.21 12.24 -19.85
CA HIS A 235 -13.50 12.67 -19.35
C HIS A 235 -13.35 13.85 -18.35
N VAL A 236 -12.42 13.75 -17.40
CA VAL A 236 -12.12 14.86 -16.47
C VAL A 236 -11.54 16.08 -17.20
N MET A 237 -10.68 15.89 -18.20
CA MET A 237 -10.16 17.00 -19.04
C MET A 237 -11.28 17.73 -19.80
N GLN A 238 -12.26 17.01 -20.34
CA GLN A 238 -13.43 17.59 -21.00
C GLN A 238 -14.34 18.35 -20.01
N LEU A 239 -14.67 17.74 -18.86
CA LEU A 239 -15.48 18.39 -17.82
C LEU A 239 -14.86 19.71 -17.33
N LEU A 240 -13.53 19.74 -17.18
CA LEU A 240 -12.78 20.88 -16.65
C LEU A 240 -12.37 21.92 -17.72
N SER A 241 -12.65 21.66 -19.00
CA SER A 241 -12.39 22.58 -20.11
C SER A 241 -13.42 23.72 -20.17
N PRO A 242 -13.05 24.94 -20.60
CA PRO A 242 -13.93 26.11 -20.51
C PRO A 242 -15.21 26.02 -21.37
N VAL A 243 -15.22 25.18 -22.41
CA VAL A 243 -16.36 25.01 -23.33
C VAL A 243 -17.56 24.34 -22.66
N SER A 244 -17.34 23.42 -21.70
CA SER A 244 -18.43 22.69 -21.03
C SER A 244 -19.33 23.63 -20.21
N LYS A 245 -18.74 24.63 -19.55
CA LYS A 245 -19.45 25.53 -18.64
C LYS A 245 -20.42 26.50 -19.31
N GLN A 246 -20.23 26.80 -20.60
CA GLN A 246 -21.17 27.65 -21.35
C GLN A 246 -22.50 26.94 -21.63
N LEU A 247 -22.52 25.60 -21.70
CA LEU A 247 -23.75 24.82 -21.88
C LEU A 247 -24.58 24.71 -20.59
N SER A 248 -23.95 24.80 -19.41
CA SER A 248 -24.60 24.60 -18.11
C SER A 248 -25.20 25.87 -17.48
N THR A 249 -24.93 27.07 -18.01
CA THR A 249 -25.39 28.35 -17.42
C THR A 249 -26.42 29.11 -18.26
N GLY A 250 -27.04 28.46 -19.24
CA GLY A 250 -28.12 29.02 -20.06
C GLY A 250 -29.48 29.03 -19.34
N GLY A 251 -29.57 29.62 -18.15
CA GLY A 251 -30.70 29.39 -17.24
C GLY A 251 -30.99 30.45 -16.19
N SER A 252 -30.76 31.74 -16.47
CA SER A 252 -31.32 32.83 -15.67
C SER A 252 -31.49 34.11 -16.49
N ILE A 253 -32.75 34.53 -16.70
CA ILE A 253 -33.09 35.84 -17.25
C ILE A 253 -33.42 36.76 -16.06
N SER A 254 -32.65 37.84 -15.90
CA SER A 254 -33.06 39.01 -15.12
C SER A 254 -32.76 40.26 -15.92
N ALA A 255 -33.82 41.00 -16.29
CA ALA A 255 -33.75 42.23 -17.08
C ALA A 255 -33.45 43.48 -16.21
N ILE A 256 -33.17 44.59 -16.90
CA ILE A 256 -33.02 46.04 -16.51
C ILE A 256 -31.74 46.55 -17.23
N ALA A 257 -31.80 47.23 -18.38
CA ALA A 257 -32.12 48.67 -18.58
C ALA A 257 -31.19 49.58 -17.74
N GLU A 258 -30.36 50.49 -18.26
CA GLU A 258 -30.11 51.06 -19.61
C GLU A 258 -28.57 51.10 -19.87
N GLU A 259 -27.93 51.77 -20.84
CA GLU A 259 -28.26 52.92 -21.72
C GLU A 259 -27.46 52.83 -23.06
N ARG A 260 -27.27 53.95 -23.77
CA ARG A 260 -26.32 54.19 -24.88
C ARG A 260 -25.78 55.63 -24.76
N PRO A 261 -24.59 55.93 -25.32
CA PRO A 261 -24.51 56.51 -26.68
C PRO A 261 -23.55 55.68 -27.58
N SER A 262 -23.93 55.25 -28.78
CA SER A 262 -24.04 55.98 -30.07
C SER A 262 -22.69 56.23 -30.76
N ASP A 263 -22.52 55.61 -31.93
CA ASP A 263 -22.07 56.15 -33.23
C ASP A 263 -22.08 54.94 -34.21
N GLU A 264 -22.98 54.84 -35.21
CA GLU A 264 -22.88 55.42 -36.57
C GLU A 264 -21.65 54.86 -37.36
N VAL A 265 -21.73 54.24 -38.56
CA VAL A 265 -22.64 54.38 -39.73
C VAL A 265 -22.64 53.08 -40.61
N GLU A 266 -23.68 52.89 -41.47
CA GLU A 266 -23.75 52.03 -42.69
C GLU A 266 -23.74 50.47 -42.57
N SER A 267 -24.44 49.69 -43.42
CA SER A 267 -25.28 50.02 -44.59
C SER A 267 -26.44 49.01 -44.84
N VAL A 268 -27.43 49.52 -45.59
CA VAL A 268 -28.74 48.97 -46.01
C VAL A 268 -28.72 47.62 -46.74
N GLY A 269 -29.77 46.81 -46.58
CA GLY A 269 -30.05 45.61 -47.37
C GLY A 269 -31.40 44.93 -47.09
N ASP A 270 -32.47 45.44 -47.71
CA ASP A 270 -33.86 44.93 -47.77
C ASP A 270 -34.01 43.42 -48.11
N ALA A 271 -35.13 42.71 -47.88
CA ALA A 271 -36.36 42.87 -47.07
C ALA A 271 -37.19 41.55 -47.20
N GLN A 272 -38.34 41.47 -46.51
CA GLN A 272 -39.34 40.37 -46.53
C GLN A 272 -38.89 39.05 -45.83
N GLY A 273 -39.67 38.42 -44.95
CA GLY A 273 -40.99 38.75 -44.40
C GLY A 273 -41.99 37.60 -44.49
N SER A 274 -42.07 36.75 -43.46
CA SER A 274 -43.29 35.98 -43.16
C SER A 274 -43.32 35.50 -41.70
N LEU A 275 -44.40 35.85 -41.00
CA LEU A 275 -44.79 35.19 -39.75
C LEU A 275 -45.35 33.80 -40.08
N GLN A 276 -44.88 32.76 -39.41
CA GLN A 276 -45.71 31.63 -39.00
C GLN A 276 -45.01 30.83 -37.89
N SER A 277 -45.64 30.80 -36.71
CA SER A 277 -45.42 29.72 -35.74
C SER A 277 -46.24 28.49 -36.17
N PRO A 278 -45.83 27.27 -35.80
CA PRO A 278 -46.38 26.72 -34.55
C PRO A 278 -45.40 25.88 -33.72
N LEU A 279 -45.84 25.58 -32.50
CA LEU A 279 -45.19 24.68 -31.55
C LEU A 279 -44.94 23.28 -32.13
N SER A 280 -43.72 22.73 -31.94
CA SER A 280 -43.47 21.31 -31.61
C SER A 280 -41.97 21.05 -31.37
N ALA A 281 -41.64 19.91 -30.76
CA ALA A 281 -40.30 19.39 -30.48
C ALA A 281 -39.44 20.19 -29.47
N VAL A 282 -39.65 19.92 -28.18
CA VAL A 282 -38.54 19.93 -27.22
C VAL A 282 -37.61 18.78 -27.60
N GLY A 283 -36.48 19.09 -28.24
CA GLY A 283 -35.46 18.10 -28.54
C GLY A 283 -34.74 17.66 -27.27
N GLU A 284 -34.58 16.35 -27.09
CA GLU A 284 -33.65 15.82 -26.09
C GLU A 284 -32.23 16.36 -26.37
N PRO A 285 -31.43 16.67 -25.33
CA PRO A 285 -30.01 16.93 -25.55
C PRO A 285 -29.36 15.66 -26.14
N PRO A 286 -28.56 15.75 -27.21
CA PRO A 286 -27.98 14.58 -27.84
C PRO A 286 -27.06 13.85 -26.83
N PRO A 287 -27.13 12.51 -26.75
CA PRO A 287 -26.24 11.77 -25.86
C PRO A 287 -24.78 11.97 -26.28
N LEU A 288 -23.90 12.17 -25.29
CA LEU A 288 -22.45 12.21 -25.47
C LEU A 288 -22.00 10.98 -26.28
N GLN A 289 -21.52 11.20 -27.51
CA GLN A 289 -21.20 10.11 -28.42
C GLN A 289 -19.89 9.43 -28.00
N LEU A 290 -19.92 8.09 -27.93
CA LEU A 290 -18.82 7.25 -27.46
C LEU A 290 -17.52 7.39 -28.29
N GLY A 291 -17.63 7.85 -29.55
CA GLY A 291 -16.50 8.00 -30.47
C GLY A 291 -15.40 8.91 -29.92
N ASP A 292 -15.75 10.15 -29.55
CA ASP A 292 -14.80 11.23 -29.23
C ASP A 292 -14.04 11.04 -27.91
N LEU A 293 -14.52 10.14 -27.03
CA LEU A 293 -13.89 9.84 -25.73
C LEU A 293 -12.93 8.63 -25.79
N SER A 294 -12.97 7.87 -26.89
CA SER A 294 -12.20 6.63 -27.04
C SER A 294 -10.92 6.78 -27.86
N GLN A 295 -10.83 7.80 -28.70
CA GLN A 295 -9.71 8.03 -29.63
C GLN A 295 -9.11 9.43 -29.46
N GLY A 296 -7.78 9.52 -29.37
CA GLY A 296 -7.04 10.78 -29.26
C GLY A 296 -5.88 10.72 -28.25
N ASP A 297 -4.76 11.36 -28.60
CA ASP A 297 -3.57 11.46 -27.75
C ASP A 297 -3.84 12.29 -26.49
N ILE A 298 -3.36 11.82 -25.34
CA ILE A 298 -3.57 12.50 -24.05
C ILE A 298 -2.38 13.39 -23.73
N ASN A 299 -2.44 14.64 -24.17
CA ASN A 299 -1.46 15.67 -23.78
C ASN A 299 -1.79 16.27 -22.40
N LEU A 300 -1.70 15.46 -21.34
CA LEU A 300 -1.99 15.90 -19.97
C LEU A 300 -1.18 17.15 -19.56
N VAL A 301 0.10 17.20 -19.93
CA VAL A 301 0.99 18.32 -19.58
C VAL A 301 0.60 19.61 -20.31
N GLU A 302 0.10 19.51 -21.54
CA GLU A 302 -0.40 20.66 -22.30
C GLU A 302 -1.71 21.19 -21.70
N PHE A 303 -2.62 20.28 -21.35
CA PHE A 303 -3.84 20.62 -20.61
C PHE A 303 -3.54 21.31 -19.27
N LEU A 304 -2.61 20.78 -18.47
CA LEU A 304 -2.23 21.39 -17.19
C LEU A 304 -1.61 22.79 -17.35
N LYS A 305 -0.89 23.05 -18.45
CA LYS A 305 -0.40 24.40 -18.79
C LYS A 305 -1.56 25.34 -19.15
N ALA A 306 -2.51 24.89 -19.96
CA ALA A 306 -3.63 25.71 -20.46
C ALA A 306 -4.76 25.93 -19.42
N ALA A 307 -5.03 24.96 -18.55
CA ALA A 307 -6.20 24.91 -17.67
C ALA A 307 -6.30 26.09 -16.68
N GLN A 308 -7.53 26.60 -16.48
CA GLN A 308 -7.82 27.66 -15.49
C GLN A 308 -7.40 27.22 -14.06
N PRO A 309 -7.06 28.14 -13.14
CA PRO A 309 -6.54 27.78 -11.81
C PRO A 309 -7.42 26.81 -11.00
N ALA A 310 -8.75 26.95 -11.10
CA ALA A 310 -9.69 26.01 -10.47
C ALA A 310 -9.61 24.61 -11.11
N SER A 311 -9.69 24.53 -12.44
CA SER A 311 -9.55 23.30 -13.23
C SER A 311 -8.22 22.59 -12.97
N TYR A 312 -7.10 23.33 -12.95
CA TYR A 312 -5.78 22.81 -12.58
C TYR A 312 -5.79 22.19 -11.18
N THR A 313 -6.34 22.91 -10.19
CA THR A 313 -6.39 22.45 -8.80
C THR A 313 -7.23 21.17 -8.66
N GLN A 314 -8.36 21.09 -9.35
CA GLN A 314 -9.23 19.90 -9.32
C GLN A 314 -8.58 18.70 -10.04
N MET A 315 -7.90 18.92 -11.16
CA MET A 315 -7.14 17.87 -11.86
C MET A 315 -5.98 17.33 -11.00
N ILE A 316 -5.17 18.20 -10.39
CA ILE A 316 -4.07 17.77 -9.52
C ILE A 316 -4.58 17.00 -8.31
N ARG A 317 -5.68 17.44 -7.67
CA ARG A 317 -6.33 16.66 -6.59
C ARG A 317 -6.81 15.29 -7.04
N PHE A 318 -7.32 15.16 -8.27
CA PHE A 318 -7.77 13.87 -8.81
C PHE A 318 -6.61 12.90 -9.09
N LEU A 319 -5.51 13.41 -9.65
CA LEU A 319 -4.30 12.62 -9.94
C LEU A 319 -3.51 12.23 -8.69
N MET A 320 -3.39 13.16 -7.73
CA MET A 320 -2.65 12.98 -6.47
C MET A 320 -3.56 12.61 -5.30
N GLN A 321 -4.80 12.18 -5.57
CA GLN A 321 -5.67 11.60 -4.56
C GLN A 321 -4.94 10.42 -3.92
N ARG A 322 -4.87 10.40 -2.58
CA ARG A 322 -4.32 9.28 -1.82
C ARG A 322 -5.45 8.41 -1.30
N ASN A 323 -5.25 7.11 -1.28
CA ASN A 323 -6.15 6.15 -0.64
C ASN A 323 -5.86 6.03 0.88
N ARG A 324 -6.58 5.15 1.58
CA ARG A 324 -6.36 4.89 3.03
C ARG A 324 -5.02 4.23 3.36
N ASP A 325 -4.31 3.68 2.37
CA ASP A 325 -2.93 3.21 2.49
C ASP A 325 -1.91 4.35 2.25
N GLU A 326 -2.39 5.60 2.09
CA GLU A 326 -1.64 6.82 1.72
C GLU A 326 -0.98 6.81 0.32
N LEU A 327 -1.34 5.83 -0.51
CA LEU A 327 -0.81 5.65 -1.85
C LEU A 327 -1.64 6.43 -2.87
N THR A 328 -0.97 7.05 -3.83
CA THR A 328 -1.49 7.55 -5.11
C THR A 328 -1.63 6.41 -6.13
N PRO A 329 -2.22 6.62 -7.32
CA PRO A 329 -2.20 5.63 -8.39
C PRO A 329 -0.79 5.20 -8.82
N LEU A 330 0.19 6.11 -8.85
CA LEU A 330 1.57 5.82 -9.26
C LEU A 330 2.33 4.99 -8.21
N SER A 331 2.27 5.41 -6.94
CA SER A 331 2.87 4.66 -5.83
C SER A 331 2.15 3.34 -5.57
N LEU A 332 0.84 3.24 -5.84
CA LEU A 332 0.10 1.97 -5.81
C LEU A 332 0.53 1.02 -6.95
N ALA A 333 0.78 1.52 -8.16
CA ALA A 333 1.30 0.69 -9.25
C ALA A 333 2.67 0.07 -8.90
N ALA A 334 3.53 0.87 -8.28
CA ALA A 334 4.80 0.41 -7.69
C ALA A 334 4.58 -0.60 -6.54
N ALA A 335 3.66 -0.32 -5.60
CA ALA A 335 3.38 -1.19 -4.48
C ALA A 335 2.82 -2.56 -4.90
N ILE A 336 1.98 -2.63 -5.94
CA ILE A 336 1.44 -3.88 -6.49
C ILE A 336 2.48 -4.63 -7.35
N GLY A 337 3.47 -3.92 -7.89
CA GLY A 337 4.40 -4.47 -8.89
C GLY A 337 3.76 -4.57 -10.27
N ASN A 338 2.81 -3.68 -10.61
CA ASN A 338 2.22 -3.61 -11.94
C ASN A 338 3.12 -2.74 -12.85
N GLN A 339 4.08 -3.39 -13.52
CA GLN A 339 5.00 -2.73 -14.44
C GLN A 339 4.29 -1.99 -15.58
N ARG A 340 3.24 -2.58 -16.17
CA ARG A 340 2.55 -2.04 -17.35
C ARG A 340 1.88 -0.71 -17.02
N MET A 341 1.05 -0.69 -15.96
CA MET A 341 0.42 0.55 -15.50
C MET A 341 1.45 1.56 -15.02
N PHE A 342 2.51 1.13 -14.32
CA PHE A 342 3.56 2.05 -13.88
C PHE A 342 4.25 2.76 -15.05
N GLN A 343 4.62 2.05 -16.12
CA GLN A 343 5.18 2.65 -17.33
C GLN A 343 4.17 3.56 -18.05
N HIS A 344 2.90 3.15 -18.12
CA HIS A 344 1.81 3.95 -18.70
C HIS A 344 1.62 5.29 -17.97
N LEU A 345 1.56 5.26 -16.64
CA LEU A 345 1.44 6.44 -15.78
C LEU A 345 2.68 7.36 -15.88
N LEU A 346 3.88 6.79 -15.91
CA LEU A 346 5.11 7.56 -16.14
C LEU A 346 5.10 8.22 -17.52
N HIS A 347 4.66 7.53 -18.57
CA HIS A 347 4.60 8.10 -19.92
C HIS A 347 3.62 9.27 -20.00
N LEU A 348 2.39 9.12 -19.48
CA LEU A 348 1.36 10.17 -19.44
C LEU A 348 1.76 11.40 -18.58
N SER A 349 2.56 11.20 -17.53
CA SER A 349 3.03 12.28 -16.66
C SER A 349 4.31 12.96 -17.16
N SER A 350 5.03 12.34 -18.10
CA SER A 350 6.23 12.87 -18.71
C SER A 350 5.92 13.85 -19.83
N SER A 351 6.83 14.78 -20.11
CA SER A 351 6.74 15.67 -21.28
C SER A 351 7.98 15.60 -22.14
N VAL A 352 7.82 15.75 -23.46
CA VAL A 352 8.95 15.93 -24.38
C VAL A 352 9.60 17.29 -24.10
N ALA A 353 10.90 17.28 -23.80
CA ALA A 353 11.72 18.46 -23.62
C ALA A 353 12.17 19.01 -24.99
N TRP A 354 12.76 18.14 -25.79
CA TRP A 354 13.22 18.39 -27.15
C TRP A 354 13.38 17.09 -27.93
N ARG A 355 13.42 17.17 -29.27
CA ARG A 355 13.75 16.05 -30.16
C ARG A 355 14.83 16.51 -31.15
N TYR A 356 15.88 15.71 -31.33
CA TYR A 356 16.96 16.00 -32.26
C TYR A 356 17.39 14.71 -32.99
N GLY A 357 16.92 14.56 -34.23
CA GLY A 357 17.09 13.31 -34.98
C GLY A 357 16.52 12.12 -34.20
N PRO A 358 17.30 11.02 -34.03
CA PRO A 358 16.85 9.84 -33.28
C PRO A 358 16.95 9.99 -31.76
N ILE A 359 17.30 11.16 -31.23
CA ILE A 359 17.39 11.41 -29.78
C ILE A 359 16.16 12.22 -29.34
N THR A 360 15.48 11.71 -28.34
CA THR A 360 14.31 12.35 -27.72
C THR A 360 14.59 12.54 -26.24
N ALA A 361 14.45 13.77 -25.75
CA ALA A 361 14.60 14.08 -24.34
C ALA A 361 13.23 14.25 -23.69
N PHE A 362 13.08 13.65 -22.51
CA PHE A 362 11.86 13.68 -21.72
C PHE A 362 12.12 14.24 -20.33
N HIS A 363 11.18 15.04 -19.83
CA HIS A 363 11.09 15.48 -18.45
C HIS A 363 10.12 14.58 -17.68
N VAL A 364 10.64 13.76 -16.76
CA VAL A 364 9.83 12.95 -15.83
C VAL A 364 9.64 13.72 -14.54
N PRO A 365 8.42 13.90 -14.01
CA PRO A 365 8.22 14.56 -12.73
C PRO A 365 8.83 13.75 -11.58
N LEU A 366 9.56 14.41 -10.67
CA LEU A 366 10.09 13.76 -9.47
C LEU A 366 9.08 13.65 -8.33
N LEU A 367 8.07 14.52 -8.28
CA LEU A 367 7.02 14.48 -7.28
C LEU A 367 6.31 13.13 -7.30
N ASP A 368 6.11 12.53 -6.13
CA ASP A 368 5.49 11.22 -5.91
C ASP A 368 6.30 10.00 -6.43
N LEU A 369 7.15 10.18 -7.46
CA LEU A 369 8.12 9.18 -7.92
C LEU A 369 9.30 9.01 -6.93
N GLU A 370 9.98 10.11 -6.59
CA GLU A 370 11.15 10.14 -5.70
C GLU A 370 11.04 11.21 -4.62
N GLN A 371 10.55 12.40 -4.98
CA GLN A 371 10.31 13.50 -4.06
C GLN A 371 8.99 13.24 -3.32
N PRO A 372 9.01 13.01 -2.00
CA PRO A 372 7.78 12.86 -1.23
C PRO A 372 7.07 14.21 -1.12
N GLU A 373 5.76 14.15 -1.09
CA GLU A 373 4.91 15.23 -0.60
C GLU A 373 5.01 15.27 0.94
N PRO A 374 5.28 16.43 1.57
CA PRO A 374 5.35 16.53 3.02
C PRO A 374 3.98 16.22 3.65
N ARG A 375 3.99 15.51 4.78
CA ARG A 375 2.75 15.30 5.55
C ARG A 375 2.40 16.60 6.28
N PRO A 376 1.12 16.95 6.44
CA PRO A 376 0.74 18.03 7.35
C PRO A 376 1.25 17.73 8.77
N ASN A 377 1.56 18.79 9.52
CA ASN A 377 2.06 18.66 10.89
C ASN A 377 1.11 17.81 11.75
N PRO A 378 1.62 16.82 12.51
CA PRO A 378 0.78 16.01 13.37
C PRO A 378 0.30 16.84 14.57
N ASP A 379 -1.02 16.88 14.78
CA ASP A 379 -1.63 17.52 15.95
C ASP A 379 -1.32 16.72 17.23
N LEU A 380 -0.14 16.95 17.81
CA LEU A 380 0.37 16.24 19.00
C LEU A 380 -0.33 16.68 20.30
N GLY A 381 -1.29 17.61 20.23
CA GLY A 381 -2.11 18.06 21.34
C GLY A 381 -1.28 18.52 22.53
N ARG A 382 -1.33 17.77 23.64
CA ARG A 382 -0.58 18.09 24.87
C ARG A 382 0.95 18.01 24.71
N PHE A 383 1.45 17.32 23.69
CA PHE A 383 2.89 17.15 23.44
C PHE A 383 3.48 18.15 22.44
N GLN A 384 2.64 19.00 21.84
CA GLN A 384 3.06 19.99 20.84
C GLN A 384 4.19 20.90 21.36
N PHE A 385 4.11 21.37 22.61
CA PHE A 385 5.15 22.20 23.22
C PHE A 385 6.54 21.54 23.23
N MET A 386 6.63 20.22 23.47
CA MET A 386 7.91 19.52 23.41
C MET A 386 8.39 19.37 21.96
N HIS A 387 7.48 19.09 21.03
CA HIS A 387 7.81 19.03 19.60
C HIS A 387 8.35 20.36 19.09
N ASP A 388 7.68 21.48 19.37
CA ASP A 388 8.09 22.82 18.94
C ASP A 388 9.43 23.24 19.59
N THR A 389 9.62 22.92 20.88
CA THR A 389 10.90 23.17 21.57
C THR A 389 12.04 22.38 20.92
N ILE A 390 11.83 21.11 20.58
CA ILE A 390 12.83 20.26 19.91
C ILE A 390 13.05 20.75 18.46
N ALA A 391 11.99 21.10 17.73
CA ALA A 391 12.04 21.65 16.37
C ALA A 391 12.79 22.99 16.27
N SER A 392 12.82 23.77 17.36
CA SER A 392 13.59 25.02 17.43
C SER A 392 15.12 24.84 17.55
N LEU A 393 15.60 23.61 17.78
CA LEU A 393 17.04 23.33 17.90
C LEU A 393 17.76 23.47 16.54
N PRO A 394 19.00 23.96 16.50
CA PRO A 394 19.78 24.01 15.27
C PRO A 394 20.20 22.59 14.82
N TYR A 395 20.17 22.33 13.52
CA TYR A 395 20.74 21.10 12.94
C TYR A 395 22.24 20.97 13.32
N PRO A 396 22.73 19.81 13.80
CA PRO A 396 22.14 18.46 13.73
C PRO A 396 21.33 18.02 14.97
N LEU A 397 21.02 18.93 15.90
CA LEU A 397 20.19 18.64 17.08
C LEU A 397 18.68 18.79 16.80
N ALA A 398 18.33 19.45 15.70
CA ALA A 398 16.98 19.51 15.17
C ALA A 398 16.41 18.10 14.93
N PRO A 399 15.10 17.87 15.15
CA PRO A 399 14.43 16.66 14.70
C PRO A 399 14.50 16.58 13.18
N LYS A 400 14.46 15.35 12.66
CA LYS A 400 14.40 15.10 11.22
C LYS A 400 13.17 15.79 10.63
N GLY A 401 13.30 16.33 9.43
CA GLY A 401 12.16 16.90 8.71
C GLY A 401 11.03 15.87 8.55
N GLU A 402 9.80 16.35 8.44
CA GLU A 402 8.58 15.54 8.34
C GLU A 402 8.77 14.33 7.39
N LYS A 403 8.53 13.11 7.88
CA LYS A 403 8.46 11.92 7.01
C LYS A 403 7.27 12.15 6.06
N GLY A 404 7.56 12.53 4.82
CA GLY A 404 6.54 12.69 3.79
C GLY A 404 5.83 11.37 3.43
N PHE A 405 4.85 11.46 2.54
CA PHE A 405 4.11 10.29 2.07
C PHE A 405 4.99 9.29 1.29
N PRO A 406 4.65 7.99 1.29
CA PRO A 406 5.44 6.97 0.61
C PRO A 406 5.52 7.22 -0.89
N THR A 407 6.75 7.28 -1.43
CA THR A 407 6.98 7.48 -2.86
C THR A 407 7.01 6.17 -3.63
N ALA A 408 6.83 6.23 -4.95
CA ALA A 408 6.88 5.04 -5.80
C ALA A 408 8.22 4.28 -5.69
N ILE A 409 9.36 4.97 -5.60
CA ILE A 409 10.67 4.32 -5.38
C ILE A 409 10.72 3.60 -4.03
N GLN A 410 10.22 4.21 -2.95
CA GLN A 410 10.14 3.55 -1.64
C GLN A 410 9.25 2.30 -1.70
N CYS A 411 8.15 2.36 -2.47
CA CYS A 411 7.26 1.22 -2.68
C CYS A 411 7.94 0.08 -3.44
N LEU A 412 8.75 0.37 -4.46
CA LEU A 412 9.54 -0.63 -5.19
C LEU A 412 10.67 -1.26 -4.36
N CYS A 413 11.25 -0.51 -3.42
CA CYS A 413 12.39 -0.97 -2.63
C CYS A 413 11.99 -1.64 -1.30
N SER A 414 10.69 -1.68 -0.99
CA SER A 414 10.16 -2.33 0.21
C SER A 414 9.82 -3.81 -0.03
N VAL A 415 10.08 -4.63 0.99
CA VAL A 415 9.72 -6.06 1.04
C VAL A 415 8.35 -6.28 1.69
N GLU A 416 7.78 -5.24 2.33
CA GLU A 416 6.58 -5.35 3.15
C GLU A 416 5.27 -5.33 2.35
N LYS A 417 4.18 -5.69 3.04
CA LYS A 417 2.80 -5.46 2.57
C LYS A 417 2.43 -4.00 2.78
N ILE A 418 2.59 -3.19 1.73
CA ILE A 418 2.32 -1.74 1.76
C ILE A 418 0.82 -1.43 1.59
N SER A 419 0.13 -2.12 0.68
CA SER A 419 -1.30 -1.89 0.41
C SER A 419 -2.18 -3.01 0.93
N ASN A 420 -3.38 -2.65 1.41
CA ASN A 420 -4.43 -3.58 1.80
C ASN A 420 -4.97 -4.45 0.65
N THR A 421 -4.76 -4.04 -0.60
CA THR A 421 -5.06 -4.83 -1.81
C THR A 421 -4.23 -6.11 -1.93
N LEU A 422 -3.06 -6.15 -1.30
CA LEU A 422 -2.16 -7.30 -1.38
C LEU A 422 -2.59 -8.45 -0.44
N SER A 423 -2.42 -9.68 -0.94
CA SER A 423 -2.60 -10.89 -0.14
C SER A 423 -1.52 -10.99 0.94
N ALA A 424 -1.90 -11.40 2.16
CA ALA A 424 -0.95 -11.65 3.25
C ALA A 424 -0.20 -13.00 3.12
N HIS A 425 -0.48 -13.79 2.07
CA HIS A 425 0.14 -15.10 1.87
C HIS A 425 1.60 -14.95 1.42
N HIS A 426 2.51 -15.65 2.09
CA HIS A 426 3.95 -15.49 1.89
C HIS A 426 4.40 -15.67 0.43
N VAL A 427 3.88 -16.70 -0.26
CA VAL A 427 4.20 -16.99 -1.67
C VAL A 427 3.78 -15.83 -2.60
N ALA A 428 2.58 -15.28 -2.41
CA ALA A 428 2.09 -14.15 -3.19
C ALA A 428 2.93 -12.88 -2.94
N MET A 429 3.36 -12.64 -1.69
CA MET A 429 4.25 -11.52 -1.38
C MET A 429 5.65 -11.71 -1.99
N GLN A 430 6.21 -12.92 -2.04
CA GLN A 430 7.47 -13.19 -2.73
C GLN A 430 7.37 -12.86 -4.22
N GLU A 431 6.27 -13.22 -4.89
CA GLU A 431 6.03 -12.88 -6.29
C GLU A 431 5.92 -11.36 -6.52
N VAL A 432 5.19 -10.65 -5.66
CA VAL A 432 5.08 -9.18 -5.71
C VAL A 432 6.46 -8.52 -5.53
N VAL A 433 7.27 -8.99 -4.58
CA VAL A 433 8.63 -8.47 -4.37
C VAL A 433 9.53 -8.75 -5.58
N ALA A 434 9.43 -9.93 -6.22
CA ALA A 434 10.15 -10.22 -7.45
C ALA A 434 9.78 -9.24 -8.59
N ARG A 435 8.48 -8.95 -8.77
CA ARG A 435 8.00 -7.96 -9.75
C ARG A 435 8.49 -6.54 -9.44
N ARG A 436 8.46 -6.11 -8.16
CA ARG A 436 9.02 -4.82 -7.73
C ARG A 436 10.52 -4.69 -8.06
N LEU A 437 11.31 -5.74 -7.79
CA LEU A 437 12.74 -5.78 -8.11
C LEU A 437 13.01 -5.79 -9.63
N GLU A 438 12.12 -6.39 -10.42
CA GLU A 438 12.18 -6.31 -11.88
C GLU A 438 11.92 -4.88 -12.39
N MET A 439 10.96 -4.17 -11.81
CA MET A 439 10.69 -2.76 -12.15
C MET A 439 11.86 -1.83 -11.83
N LEU A 440 12.76 -2.17 -10.90
CA LEU A 440 14.01 -1.41 -10.70
C LEU A 440 14.99 -1.50 -11.89
N LYS A 441 14.73 -2.37 -12.88
CA LYS A 441 15.48 -2.44 -14.14
C LYS A 441 14.99 -1.45 -15.20
N LEU A 442 13.84 -0.81 -14.99
CA LEU A 442 13.31 0.22 -15.91
C LEU A 442 14.32 1.36 -16.05
N LEU A 443 14.51 1.84 -17.28
CA LEU A 443 15.56 2.81 -17.63
C LEU A 443 15.44 4.09 -16.81
N GLU A 444 14.21 4.54 -16.61
CA GLU A 444 13.82 5.74 -15.88
C GLU A 444 14.28 5.66 -14.42
N ILE A 445 13.99 4.55 -13.76
CA ILE A 445 14.40 4.30 -12.35
C ILE A 445 15.91 4.10 -12.25
N GLN A 446 16.53 3.37 -13.18
CA GLN A 446 17.98 3.16 -13.18
C GLN A 446 18.75 4.47 -13.36
N GLN A 447 18.35 5.32 -14.31
CA GLN A 447 18.96 6.63 -14.52
C GLN A 447 18.76 7.54 -13.31
N LEU A 448 17.56 7.58 -12.74
CA LEU A 448 17.23 8.35 -11.53
C LEU A 448 18.10 7.94 -10.33
N LEU A 449 18.14 6.64 -9.99
CA LEU A 449 18.96 6.13 -8.89
C LEU A 449 20.46 6.32 -9.14
N HIS A 450 20.92 6.20 -10.39
CA HIS A 450 22.32 6.46 -10.74
C HIS A 450 22.67 7.94 -10.56
N LYS A 451 21.86 8.86 -11.11
CA LYS A 451 22.05 10.31 -10.98
C LYS A 451 22.01 10.73 -9.50
N LYS A 452 20.98 10.31 -8.74
CA LYS A 452 20.86 10.57 -7.30
C LYS A 452 22.09 10.11 -6.51
N TRP A 453 22.60 8.89 -6.77
CA TRP A 453 23.82 8.40 -6.14
C TRP A 453 25.07 9.21 -6.53
N LYS A 454 25.23 9.53 -7.82
CA LYS A 454 26.40 10.23 -8.36
C LYS A 454 26.55 11.65 -7.80
N TYR A 455 25.47 12.42 -7.77
CA TYR A 455 25.49 13.84 -7.42
C TYR A 455 25.27 14.13 -5.92
N VAL A 456 24.43 13.34 -5.25
CA VAL A 456 24.05 13.58 -3.84
C VAL A 456 24.52 12.46 -2.92
N GLY A 457 24.08 11.23 -3.20
CA GLY A 457 24.23 10.08 -2.31
C GLY A 457 25.67 9.79 -1.94
N ARG A 458 26.59 9.71 -2.91
CA ARG A 458 28.00 9.38 -2.69
C ARG A 458 28.68 10.33 -1.72
N LYS A 459 28.50 11.66 -1.86
CA LYS A 459 29.15 12.66 -0.98
C LYS A 459 28.62 12.55 0.45
N ARG A 460 27.30 12.47 0.64
CA ARG A 460 26.67 12.33 1.96
C ARG A 460 27.06 11.00 2.63
N PHE A 461 27.07 9.90 1.87
CA PHE A 461 27.45 8.57 2.34
C PHE A 461 28.89 8.52 2.87
N PHE A 462 29.87 9.04 2.10
CA PHE A 462 31.27 9.07 2.57
C PHE A 462 31.49 10.03 3.75
N LEU A 463 30.75 11.13 3.84
CA LEU A 463 30.79 12.01 5.02
C LEU A 463 30.24 11.30 6.28
N ARG A 464 29.11 10.57 6.15
CA ARG A 464 28.53 9.76 7.23
C ARG A 464 29.48 8.62 7.66
N LEU A 465 30.16 7.99 6.71
CA LEU A 465 31.21 6.99 6.99
C LEU A 465 32.40 7.62 7.73
N ALA A 466 32.91 8.77 7.30
CA ALA A 466 34.03 9.44 7.95
C ALA A 466 33.70 9.87 9.39
N ALA A 467 32.51 10.44 9.62
CA ALA A 467 32.03 10.77 10.96
C ALA A 467 31.88 9.51 11.85
N TYR A 468 31.45 8.39 11.28
CA TYR A 468 31.34 7.13 12.01
C TYR A 468 32.71 6.51 12.35
N LEU A 469 33.68 6.58 11.43
CA LEU A 469 35.05 6.15 11.69
C LEU A 469 35.73 7.01 12.77
N LEU A 470 35.39 8.30 12.85
CA LEU A 470 35.84 9.17 13.95
C LEU A 470 35.22 8.75 15.30
N PHE A 471 33.92 8.50 15.35
CA PHE A 471 33.26 7.94 16.54
C PHE A 471 33.92 6.61 16.98
N LEU A 472 34.17 5.72 16.02
CA LEU A 472 34.80 4.43 16.28
C LEU A 472 36.26 4.59 16.77
N ALA A 473 37.01 5.56 16.23
CA ALA A 473 38.36 5.89 16.70
C ALA A 473 38.36 6.40 18.16
N PHE A 474 37.41 7.27 18.52
CA PHE A 474 37.23 7.68 19.92
C PHE A 474 36.86 6.50 20.81
N LEU A 475 35.88 5.67 20.42
CA LEU A 475 35.44 4.51 21.20
C LEU A 475 36.58 3.49 21.42
N ASN A 476 37.41 3.22 20.42
CA ASN A 476 38.57 2.34 20.58
C ASN A 476 39.67 3.00 21.43
N GLY A 477 39.89 4.31 21.30
CA GLY A 477 40.83 5.06 22.12
C GLY A 477 40.48 5.03 23.62
N THR A 478 39.18 5.00 23.96
CA THR A 478 38.72 4.94 25.35
C THR A 478 38.70 3.52 25.92
N THR A 479 38.42 2.49 25.10
CA THR A 479 38.41 1.09 25.55
C THR A 479 39.80 0.45 25.63
N LEU A 480 40.79 0.96 24.88
CA LEU A 480 42.17 0.42 24.88
C LEU A 480 43.07 1.06 25.96
N ALA A 481 42.65 2.17 26.57
CA ALA A 481 43.43 2.85 27.60
C ALA A 481 43.25 2.17 28.97
N PRO A 482 44.35 1.74 29.65
CA PRO A 482 44.23 1.18 30.99
C PRO A 482 43.78 2.24 31.99
N TYR A 483 42.97 1.84 32.98
CA TYR A 483 42.38 2.73 33.99
C TYR A 483 43.39 3.60 34.74
N GLU A 484 44.61 3.10 34.96
CA GLU A 484 45.71 3.86 35.57
C GLU A 484 46.08 5.13 34.78
N THR A 485 45.73 5.23 33.50
CA THR A 485 45.97 6.42 32.68
C THR A 485 45.15 7.63 33.14
N TYR A 486 43.98 7.41 33.76
CA TYR A 486 43.12 8.48 34.28
C TYR A 486 43.66 9.06 35.61
N THR A 487 44.36 8.25 36.41
CA THR A 487 44.86 8.67 37.74
C THR A 487 46.35 9.01 37.75
N ASN A 488 47.16 8.25 37.02
CA ASN A 488 48.63 8.28 37.05
C ASN A 488 49.24 8.72 35.70
N GLY A 489 48.42 8.91 34.67
CA GLY A 489 48.87 9.33 33.35
C GLY A 489 49.42 10.76 33.32
N SER A 490 50.23 11.08 32.31
CA SER A 490 50.58 12.48 32.05
C SER A 490 49.32 13.28 31.73
N THR A 491 49.27 14.55 32.17
CA THR A 491 48.10 15.43 32.02
C THR A 491 47.60 15.50 30.57
N LEU A 492 48.50 15.48 29.59
CA LEU A 492 48.17 15.43 28.16
C LEU A 492 47.43 14.14 27.75
N ARG A 493 47.82 12.98 28.29
CA ARG A 493 47.16 11.70 27.99
C ARG A 493 45.80 11.60 28.66
N ALA A 494 45.70 11.99 29.93
CA ALA A 494 44.43 12.04 30.64
C ALA A 494 43.44 13.02 29.97
N ALA A 495 43.91 14.20 29.55
CA ALA A 495 43.10 15.16 28.80
C ALA A 495 42.66 14.61 27.43
N GLY A 496 43.56 14.00 26.66
CA GLY A 496 43.24 13.38 25.37
C GLY A 496 42.25 12.20 25.47
N LEU A 497 42.25 11.51 26.60
CA LEU A 497 41.33 10.41 26.88
C LEU A 497 39.94 10.94 27.29
N GLY A 498 39.89 11.97 28.14
CA GLY A 498 38.65 12.67 28.49
C GLY A 498 37.99 13.37 27.30
N THR A 499 38.75 13.92 26.34
CA THR A 499 38.19 14.46 25.09
C THR A 499 37.66 13.36 24.17
N ALA A 500 38.27 12.16 24.15
CA ALA A 500 37.74 11.02 23.41
C ALA A 500 36.45 10.47 24.04
N GLU A 501 36.36 10.33 25.38
CA GLU A 501 35.13 9.91 26.07
C GLU A 501 33.99 10.90 25.85
N THR A 502 34.23 12.20 26.08
CA THR A 502 33.22 13.24 25.86
C THR A 502 32.84 13.35 24.38
N GLY A 503 33.78 13.24 23.45
CA GLY A 503 33.52 13.22 22.01
C GLY A 503 32.66 12.04 21.57
N ALA A 504 32.97 10.82 22.04
CA ALA A 504 32.16 9.62 21.77
C ALA A 504 30.74 9.75 22.35
N LEU A 505 30.62 10.24 23.59
CA LEU A 505 29.32 10.44 24.25
C LEU A 505 28.48 11.51 23.53
N ILE A 506 29.06 12.65 23.14
CA ILE A 506 28.36 13.71 22.39
C ILE A 506 27.87 13.18 21.04
N LEU A 507 28.70 12.45 20.29
CA LEU A 507 28.30 11.87 19.01
C LEU A 507 27.17 10.83 19.17
N ALA A 508 27.21 10.04 20.25
CA ALA A 508 26.14 9.11 20.58
C ALA A 508 24.84 9.82 21.01
N ILE A 509 24.92 10.92 21.77
CA ILE A 509 23.76 11.75 22.13
C ILE A 509 23.13 12.37 20.88
N VAL A 510 23.92 13.01 20.01
CA VAL A 510 23.41 13.60 18.76
C VAL A 510 22.74 12.52 17.89
N LYS A 511 23.37 11.35 17.74
CA LYS A 511 22.77 10.24 16.98
C LYS A 511 21.49 9.71 17.63
N PHE A 512 21.47 9.56 18.95
CA PHE A 512 20.30 9.07 19.69
C PHE A 512 19.13 10.07 19.63
N MET A 513 19.37 11.37 19.81
CA MET A 513 18.33 12.39 19.69
C MET A 513 17.68 12.36 18.30
N ASN A 514 18.51 12.31 17.25
CA ASN A 514 18.08 12.23 15.85
C ASN A 514 17.16 11.02 15.58
N GLU A 515 17.46 9.85 16.16
CA GLU A 515 16.60 8.66 16.03
C GLU A 515 15.37 8.68 16.97
N SER A 516 15.50 9.17 18.20
CA SER A 516 14.40 9.19 19.19
C SER A 516 13.18 9.99 18.72
N SER A 517 13.39 11.03 17.90
CA SER A 517 12.33 11.79 17.25
C SER A 517 11.46 10.90 16.34
N GLN A 518 12.04 9.91 15.66
CA GLN A 518 11.29 8.98 14.81
C GLN A 518 10.57 7.91 15.62
N VAL A 519 11.23 7.41 16.67
CA VAL A 519 10.65 6.42 17.60
C VAL A 519 9.39 6.98 18.27
N LEU A 520 9.40 8.25 18.69
CA LEU A 520 8.25 8.88 19.34
C LEU A 520 7.07 9.13 18.39
N LEU A 521 7.35 9.54 17.14
CA LEU A 521 6.32 9.86 16.15
C LEU A 521 5.69 8.61 15.50
N ASN A 522 6.46 7.55 15.26
CA ASN A 522 5.94 6.33 14.64
C ASN A 522 6.72 5.08 15.05
N PHE A 523 6.55 4.67 16.32
CA PHE A 523 7.13 3.45 16.89
C PHE A 523 6.85 2.18 16.08
N GLN A 524 5.65 2.07 15.49
CA GLN A 524 5.27 0.89 14.70
C GLN A 524 6.10 0.81 13.42
N ALA A 525 6.19 1.89 12.64
CA ALA A 525 7.04 1.93 11.45
C ALA A 525 8.53 1.75 11.77
N PHE A 526 8.99 2.26 12.91
CA PHE A 526 10.38 2.10 13.35
C PHE A 526 10.78 0.63 13.58
N ILE A 527 9.85 -0.20 14.09
CA ILE A 527 10.07 -1.63 14.32
C ILE A 527 9.86 -2.47 13.04
N THR A 528 8.98 -2.03 12.12
CA THR A 528 8.73 -2.77 10.86
C THR A 528 9.70 -2.46 9.73
N GLU A 529 10.48 -1.36 9.81
CA GLU A 529 11.53 -1.07 8.81
C GLU A 529 12.47 -2.28 8.62
N THR A 530 12.63 -2.73 7.36
CA THR A 530 13.39 -3.93 6.97
C THR A 530 14.72 -3.57 6.30
N GLY A 531 15.63 -4.55 6.20
CA GLY A 531 16.87 -4.41 5.42
C GLY A 531 17.86 -3.41 6.03
N ALA A 532 18.38 -2.49 5.21
CA ALA A 532 19.33 -1.46 5.63
C ALA A 532 18.81 -0.58 6.78
N GLY A 533 17.52 -0.25 6.79
CA GLY A 533 16.88 0.55 7.84
C GLY A 533 16.88 -0.18 9.18
N GLN A 534 16.49 -1.46 9.17
CA GLN A 534 16.51 -2.31 10.37
C GLN A 534 17.90 -2.37 11.01
N LEU A 535 18.94 -2.56 10.18
CA LEU A 535 20.33 -2.63 10.66
C LEU A 535 20.80 -1.30 11.27
N ASP A 536 20.44 -0.18 10.65
CA ASP A 536 20.73 1.17 11.15
C ASP A 536 20.05 1.43 12.49
N ASN A 537 18.74 1.17 12.56
CA ASN A 537 17.89 1.38 13.72
C ASN A 537 18.33 0.54 14.93
N VAL A 538 18.46 -0.79 14.74
CA VAL A 538 18.83 -1.72 15.82
C VAL A 538 20.23 -1.41 16.35
N CYS A 539 21.25 -1.31 15.49
CA CYS A 539 22.60 -1.07 15.96
C CYS A 539 22.75 0.31 16.62
N THR A 540 22.07 1.34 16.12
CA THR A 540 22.15 2.70 16.66
C THR A 540 21.53 2.81 18.05
N ILE A 541 20.34 2.22 18.25
CA ILE A 541 19.71 2.22 19.58
C ILE A 541 20.51 1.36 20.56
N THR A 542 20.91 0.15 20.17
CA THR A 542 21.67 -0.74 21.07
C THR A 542 23.02 -0.12 21.46
N THR A 543 23.76 0.48 20.52
CA THR A 543 25.03 1.17 20.86
C THR A 543 24.80 2.39 21.75
N SER A 544 23.84 3.26 21.44
CA SER A 544 23.61 4.48 22.23
C SER A 544 23.14 4.16 23.66
N VAL A 545 22.15 3.25 23.81
CA VAL A 545 21.63 2.86 25.11
C VAL A 545 22.68 2.14 25.95
N SER A 546 23.42 1.18 25.36
CA SER A 546 24.48 0.45 26.07
C SER A 546 25.63 1.37 26.48
N LEU A 547 25.96 2.39 25.67
CA LEU A 547 26.96 3.40 26.03
C LEU A 547 26.49 4.28 27.20
N PHE A 548 25.23 4.74 27.20
CA PHE A 548 24.69 5.53 28.31
C PHE A 548 24.64 4.74 29.62
N VAL A 549 24.26 3.46 29.56
CA VAL A 549 24.30 2.56 30.74
C VAL A 549 25.74 2.36 31.21
N SER A 550 26.70 2.14 30.30
CA SER A 550 28.13 2.05 30.64
C SER A 550 28.63 3.32 31.36
N THR A 551 28.34 4.52 30.84
CA THR A 551 28.67 5.79 31.49
C THR A 551 27.99 5.92 32.86
N GLY A 552 26.72 5.57 33.00
CA GLY A 552 25.99 5.60 34.27
C GLY A 552 26.55 4.65 35.33
N MET A 553 26.96 3.43 34.94
CA MET A 553 27.61 2.47 35.83
C MET A 553 29.00 2.95 36.27
N ARG A 554 29.78 3.53 35.35
CA ARG A 554 31.09 4.15 35.66
C ARG A 554 30.94 5.33 36.65
N LEU A 555 29.94 6.20 36.46
CA LEU A 555 29.61 7.28 37.41
C LEU A 555 29.16 6.76 38.79
N SER A 556 28.58 5.56 38.84
CA SER A 556 28.15 4.89 40.08
C SER A 556 29.28 4.12 40.79
N GLY A 557 30.50 4.14 40.24
CA GLY A 557 31.67 3.41 40.79
C GLY A 557 31.77 1.94 40.38
N ASN A 558 30.79 1.40 39.65
CA ASN A 558 30.75 -0.02 39.25
C ASN A 558 31.46 -0.25 37.91
N GLN A 559 32.80 -0.35 37.95
CA GLN A 559 33.65 -0.47 36.76
C GLN A 559 33.36 -1.75 35.96
N GLU A 560 33.27 -2.93 36.60
CA GLU A 560 33.03 -4.22 35.92
C GLU A 560 31.74 -4.23 35.08
N LEU A 561 30.64 -3.70 35.64
CA LEU A 561 29.37 -3.58 34.91
C LEU A 561 29.48 -2.54 33.79
N GLY A 562 30.17 -1.43 34.02
CA GLY A 562 30.44 -0.43 32.99
C GLY A 562 31.17 -1.00 31.78
N ASP A 563 32.15 -1.88 32.00
CA ASP A 563 32.92 -2.53 30.95
C ASP A 563 32.15 -3.65 30.24
N ALA A 564 31.29 -4.39 30.95
CA ALA A 564 30.37 -5.34 30.31
C ALA A 564 29.45 -4.64 29.28
N PHE A 565 28.87 -3.49 29.64
CA PHE A 565 28.06 -2.69 28.71
C PHE A 565 28.90 -1.96 27.65
N ALA A 566 30.15 -1.60 27.93
CA ALA A 566 31.08 -1.06 26.93
C ALA A 566 31.44 -2.12 25.87
N ALA A 567 31.67 -3.37 26.27
CA ALA A 567 31.94 -4.49 25.35
C ALA A 567 30.75 -4.77 24.41
N VAL A 568 29.51 -4.75 24.92
CA VAL A 568 28.29 -4.84 24.09
C VAL A 568 28.22 -3.67 23.10
N THR A 569 28.50 -2.44 23.56
CA THR A 569 28.56 -1.25 22.69
C THR A 569 29.58 -1.44 21.56
N LEU A 570 30.76 -1.95 21.87
CA LEU A 570 31.84 -2.16 20.90
C LEU A 570 31.46 -3.19 19.83
N ILE A 571 30.83 -4.31 20.22
CA ILE A 571 30.35 -5.35 19.30
C ILE A 571 29.34 -4.77 18.29
N PHE A 572 28.30 -4.08 18.77
CA PHE A 572 27.28 -3.50 17.89
C PHE A 572 27.83 -2.32 17.07
N ALA A 573 28.84 -1.59 17.55
CA ALA A 573 29.51 -0.54 16.79
C ALA A 573 30.30 -1.11 15.60
N TRP A 574 31.12 -2.14 15.82
CA TRP A 574 31.81 -2.81 14.72
C TRP A 574 30.83 -3.51 13.75
N PHE A 575 29.74 -4.10 14.26
CA PHE A 575 28.71 -4.71 13.40
C PHE A 575 27.97 -3.67 12.54
N TYR A 576 27.79 -2.44 13.01
CA TYR A 576 27.21 -1.36 12.20
C TYR A 576 28.07 -0.97 10.98
N LEU A 577 29.36 -1.34 10.90
CA LEU A 577 30.13 -1.15 9.66
C LEU A 577 29.54 -1.93 8.45
N PHE A 578 28.78 -2.99 8.69
CA PHE A 578 28.08 -3.73 7.63
C PHE A 578 27.05 -2.85 6.89
N PHE A 579 26.47 -1.84 7.54
CA PHE A 579 25.61 -0.83 6.89
C PHE A 579 26.36 -0.06 5.80
N PHE A 580 27.64 0.26 6.02
CA PHE A 580 28.46 0.91 4.99
C PHE A 580 28.97 -0.07 3.94
N LEU A 581 29.27 -1.33 4.31
CA LEU A 581 29.62 -2.36 3.32
C LEU A 581 28.46 -2.65 2.34
N LEU A 582 27.21 -2.43 2.76
CA LEU A 582 26.01 -2.54 1.92
C LEU A 582 25.97 -1.50 0.78
N GLY A 583 26.62 -0.34 0.94
CA GLY A 583 26.64 0.72 -0.10
C GLY A 583 27.48 0.39 -1.35
N PHE A 584 28.40 -0.58 -1.28
CA PHE A 584 29.30 -0.93 -2.38
C PHE A 584 28.78 -2.14 -3.18
N ARG A 585 28.95 -2.13 -4.51
CA ARG A 585 28.46 -3.20 -5.41
C ARG A 585 29.13 -4.55 -5.17
N THR A 586 30.40 -4.56 -4.76
CA THR A 586 31.19 -5.79 -4.56
C THR A 586 30.86 -6.49 -3.24
N THR A 587 30.68 -5.74 -2.15
CA THR A 587 30.41 -6.30 -0.81
C THR A 587 28.93 -6.35 -0.45
N GLY A 588 28.10 -5.48 -1.01
CA GLY A 588 26.69 -5.35 -0.62
C GLY A 588 25.85 -6.62 -0.82
N PRO A 589 25.89 -7.31 -1.98
CA PRO A 589 25.17 -8.57 -2.17
C PRO A 589 25.57 -9.65 -1.15
N PHE A 590 26.85 -9.72 -0.80
CA PHE A 590 27.38 -10.63 0.24
C PHE A 590 26.87 -10.27 1.65
N VAL A 591 26.82 -8.97 1.99
CA VAL A 591 26.23 -8.51 3.26
C VAL A 591 24.74 -8.85 3.36
N ILE A 592 23.97 -8.67 2.28
CA ILE A 592 22.54 -9.04 2.24
C ILE A 592 22.37 -10.54 2.48
N MET A 593 23.22 -11.37 1.88
CA MET A 593 23.21 -12.81 2.08
C MET A 593 23.43 -13.16 3.56
N ILE A 594 24.45 -12.58 4.22
CA ILE A 594 24.71 -12.78 5.66
C ILE A 594 23.53 -12.35 6.52
N LEU A 595 22.99 -11.15 6.31
CA LEU A 595 21.87 -10.63 7.12
C LEU A 595 20.61 -11.49 6.97
N ARG A 596 20.34 -12.00 5.76
CA ARG A 596 19.23 -12.93 5.50
C ARG A 596 19.43 -14.29 6.16
N MET A 597 20.65 -14.85 6.09
CA MET A 597 21.02 -16.10 6.77
C MET A 597 20.77 -15.98 8.28
N ILE A 598 21.21 -14.88 8.90
CA ILE A 598 21.01 -14.62 10.33
C ILE A 598 19.51 -14.46 10.66
N ALA A 599 18.76 -13.69 9.87
CA ALA A 599 17.37 -13.36 10.20
C ALA A 599 16.37 -14.50 9.97
N SER A 600 16.50 -15.27 8.88
CA SER A 600 15.49 -16.29 8.50
C SER A 600 15.98 -17.71 8.68
N ASP A 601 17.24 -17.99 8.34
CA ASP A 601 17.72 -19.36 8.20
C ASP A 601 18.31 -19.88 9.52
N ILE A 602 18.94 -19.02 10.31
CA ILE A 602 19.46 -19.36 11.65
C ILE A 602 18.36 -19.86 12.60
N VAL A 603 17.12 -19.35 12.50
CA VAL A 603 16.02 -19.80 13.36
C VAL A 603 15.58 -21.22 12.99
N ARG A 604 15.43 -21.51 11.69
CA ARG A 604 15.10 -22.86 11.21
C ARG A 604 16.21 -23.85 11.52
N PHE A 605 17.46 -23.44 11.30
CA PHE A 605 18.65 -24.19 11.66
C PHE A 605 18.69 -24.48 13.16
N PHE A 606 18.50 -23.47 14.03
CA PHE A 606 18.56 -23.63 15.47
C PHE A 606 17.50 -24.60 16.00
N LEU A 607 16.29 -24.62 15.41
CA LEU A 607 15.25 -25.60 15.76
C LEU A 607 15.67 -27.03 15.40
N VAL A 608 16.17 -27.27 14.19
CA VAL A 608 16.64 -28.60 13.75
C VAL A 608 17.89 -29.03 14.52
N TYR A 609 18.86 -28.14 14.66
CA TYR A 609 20.11 -28.35 15.39
C TYR A 609 19.86 -28.64 16.87
N SER A 610 18.92 -27.94 17.52
CA SER A 610 18.56 -28.19 18.92
C SER A 610 17.96 -29.59 19.11
N ALA A 611 17.13 -30.08 18.19
CA ALA A 611 16.61 -31.46 18.24
C ALA A 611 17.73 -32.51 18.11
N VAL A 612 18.69 -32.28 17.19
CA VAL A 612 19.87 -33.14 17.03
C VAL A 612 20.78 -33.10 18.25
N LEU A 613 21.12 -31.90 18.75
CA LEU A 613 21.97 -31.69 19.93
C LEU A 613 21.37 -32.40 21.16
N ILE A 614 20.07 -32.22 21.42
CA ILE A 614 19.40 -32.85 22.56
C ILE A 614 19.42 -34.37 22.45
N GLY A 615 19.11 -34.92 21.27
CA GLY A 615 19.10 -36.38 21.04
C GLY A 615 20.47 -37.02 21.23
N PHE A 616 21.52 -36.46 20.61
CA PHE A 616 22.88 -37.00 20.73
C PHE A 616 23.47 -36.78 22.13
N ALA A 617 23.23 -35.63 22.77
CA ALA A 617 23.65 -35.39 24.15
C ALA A 617 22.99 -36.37 25.14
N GLN A 618 21.69 -36.66 24.97
CA GLN A 618 21.00 -37.64 25.81
C GLN A 618 21.49 -39.07 25.57
N ALA A 619 21.79 -39.45 24.33
CA ALA A 619 22.37 -40.75 24.00
C ALA A 619 23.76 -40.93 24.62
N ILE A 620 24.64 -39.94 24.47
CA ILE A 620 26.00 -39.95 25.03
C ILE A 620 25.96 -39.93 26.57
N TYR A 621 25.10 -39.12 27.18
CA TYR A 621 24.86 -39.13 28.63
C TYR A 621 24.41 -40.50 29.16
N LEU A 622 23.55 -41.21 28.42
CA LEU A 622 23.10 -42.54 28.82
C LEU A 622 24.23 -43.58 28.77
N VAL A 623 25.05 -43.55 27.72
CA VAL A 623 26.14 -44.53 27.49
C VAL A 623 27.33 -44.27 28.40
N HIS A 624 27.75 -43.02 28.54
CA HIS A 624 29.05 -42.66 29.13
C HIS A 624 28.93 -42.15 30.58
N ASP A 625 27.87 -41.42 30.93
CA ASP A 625 27.69 -40.85 32.29
C ASP A 625 26.81 -41.72 33.20
N GLY A 626 26.27 -42.84 32.72
CA GLY A 626 25.55 -43.82 33.57
C GLY A 626 24.34 -43.26 34.34
N ARG A 627 23.79 -42.12 33.92
CA ARG A 627 22.69 -41.36 34.56
C ARG A 627 23.02 -40.66 35.90
N VAL A 628 24.25 -40.19 36.13
CA VAL A 628 24.62 -39.47 37.37
C VAL A 628 23.85 -38.16 37.68
N GLY A 629 23.08 -37.60 36.74
CA GLY A 629 22.15 -36.50 37.01
C GLY A 629 22.07 -35.43 35.92
N PRO A 630 21.12 -34.47 36.02
CA PRO A 630 20.87 -33.48 34.99
C PRO A 630 22.03 -32.52 34.73
N HIS A 631 22.91 -32.31 35.73
CA HIS A 631 24.11 -31.49 35.57
C HIS A 631 25.11 -32.09 34.58
N ALA A 632 25.26 -33.43 34.56
CA ALA A 632 26.12 -34.10 33.58
C ALA A 632 25.51 -34.02 32.16
N LEU A 633 24.20 -34.18 32.01
CA LEU A 633 23.53 -33.92 30.72
C LEU A 633 23.78 -32.49 30.21
N LEU A 634 23.70 -31.48 31.09
CA LEU A 634 23.99 -30.08 30.71
C LEU A 634 25.46 -29.88 30.30
N LEU A 635 26.41 -30.53 30.97
CA LEU A 635 27.82 -30.56 30.58
C LEU A 635 28.02 -31.19 29.19
N ARG A 636 27.31 -32.30 28.88
CA ARG A 636 27.34 -32.94 27.55
C ARG A 636 26.73 -32.04 26.47
N MET A 637 25.60 -31.40 26.74
CA MET A 637 24.99 -30.39 25.85
C MET A 637 26.00 -29.27 25.54
N ARG A 638 26.67 -28.72 26.57
CA ARG A 638 27.68 -27.66 26.41
C ARG A 638 28.89 -28.14 25.59
N SER A 639 29.39 -29.34 25.86
CA SER A 639 30.53 -29.94 25.15
C SER A 639 30.22 -30.15 23.67
N LEU A 640 29.08 -30.79 23.37
CA LEU A 640 28.64 -31.03 21.98
C LEU A 640 28.26 -29.74 21.25
N LEU A 641 27.76 -28.71 21.95
CA LEU A 641 27.52 -27.39 21.38
C LEU A 641 28.83 -26.79 20.85
N VAL A 642 29.88 -26.77 21.68
CA VAL A 642 31.21 -26.27 21.27
C VAL A 642 31.74 -27.09 20.10
N THR A 643 31.81 -28.42 20.23
CA THR A 643 32.31 -29.32 19.18
C THR A 643 31.52 -29.22 17.87
N GLY A 644 30.20 -28.97 17.92
CA GLY A 644 29.37 -28.82 16.73
C GLY A 644 29.69 -27.56 15.92
N PHE A 645 30.06 -26.47 16.59
CA PHE A 645 30.40 -25.20 15.92
C PHE A 645 31.88 -25.04 15.59
N THR A 646 32.80 -25.59 16.39
CA THR A 646 34.24 -25.54 16.10
C THR A 646 34.69 -26.63 15.13
N GLY A 647 33.96 -27.75 15.06
CA GLY A 647 34.42 -28.98 14.40
C GLY A 647 35.55 -29.71 15.17
N GLU A 648 36.04 -29.12 16.26
CA GLU A 648 37.09 -29.67 17.10
C GLU A 648 36.48 -30.53 18.22
N VAL A 649 36.79 -31.82 18.19
CA VAL A 649 36.45 -32.74 19.27
C VAL A 649 37.64 -32.80 20.24
N ASN A 650 37.58 -32.04 21.32
CA ASN A 650 38.56 -32.17 22.40
C ASN A 650 38.20 -33.42 23.25
N TYR A 651 38.71 -34.57 22.79
CA TYR A 651 38.41 -35.89 23.38
C TYR A 651 38.90 -36.03 24.81
N ASP A 652 40.11 -35.55 25.11
CA ASP A 652 40.77 -35.81 26.39
C ASP A 652 40.07 -35.07 27.54
N ASP A 653 39.85 -33.76 27.42
CA ASP A 653 39.25 -32.96 28.50
C ASP A 653 37.77 -33.31 28.76
N ASN A 654 37.04 -33.74 27.73
CA ASN A 654 35.60 -33.99 27.85
C ASN A 654 35.25 -35.46 28.13
N TYR A 655 36.06 -36.43 27.69
CA TYR A 655 35.69 -37.85 27.72
C TYR A 655 36.71 -38.77 28.41
N ALA A 656 37.93 -38.30 28.71
CA ALA A 656 38.98 -39.15 29.31
C ALA A 656 38.96 -39.21 30.85
N SER A 657 37.86 -38.83 31.51
CA SER A 657 37.70 -38.82 32.98
C SER A 657 37.71 -40.20 33.66
N GLY A 658 38.27 -41.24 33.03
CA GLY A 658 38.32 -42.61 33.55
C GLY A 658 38.96 -43.68 32.65
N GLY A 659 39.36 -43.38 31.41
CA GLY A 659 40.03 -44.35 30.54
C GLY A 659 39.75 -44.15 29.04
N ARG A 660 40.09 -45.15 28.22
CA ARG A 660 39.76 -45.16 26.78
C ARG A 660 38.24 -45.11 26.61
N MET A 661 37.77 -44.10 25.89
CA MET A 661 36.36 -43.89 25.55
C MET A 661 35.77 -45.10 24.84
N ASP A 662 34.53 -45.46 25.19
CA ASP A 662 33.82 -46.57 24.56
C ASP A 662 33.64 -46.34 23.05
N ALA A 663 33.81 -47.41 22.27
CA ALA A 663 33.74 -47.38 20.81
C ALA A 663 32.37 -46.92 20.32
N PHE A 664 31.29 -47.25 21.05
CA PHE A 664 29.95 -46.77 20.72
C PHE A 664 29.83 -45.24 20.86
N THR A 665 30.39 -44.66 21.93
CA THR A 665 30.44 -43.20 22.12
C THR A 665 31.28 -42.52 21.03
N GLN A 666 32.36 -43.14 20.57
CA GLN A 666 33.15 -42.62 19.44
C GLN A 666 32.34 -42.56 18.15
N VAL A 667 31.59 -43.63 17.82
CA VAL A 667 30.68 -43.65 16.67
C VAL A 667 29.59 -42.60 16.78
N LEU A 668 29.00 -42.40 17.97
CA LEU A 668 27.99 -41.35 18.19
C LEU A 668 28.53 -39.94 17.99
N VAL A 669 29.75 -39.63 18.48
CA VAL A 669 30.37 -38.31 18.32
C VAL A 669 30.74 -38.04 16.86
N VAL A 670 31.28 -39.03 16.15
CA VAL A 670 31.56 -38.91 14.70
C VAL A 670 30.27 -38.72 13.90
N GLY A 671 29.22 -39.48 14.20
CA GLY A 671 27.90 -39.34 13.57
C GLY A 671 27.28 -37.96 13.81
N TYR A 672 27.40 -37.43 15.03
CA TYR A 672 26.97 -36.07 15.37
C TYR A 672 27.72 -35.02 14.54
N VAL A 673 29.06 -35.07 14.49
CA VAL A 673 29.86 -34.09 13.74
C VAL A 673 29.51 -34.10 12.25
N ILE A 674 29.41 -35.28 11.61
CA ILE A 674 29.02 -35.39 10.20
C ILE A 674 27.63 -34.76 9.96
N LEU A 675 26.65 -35.07 10.82
CA LEU A 675 25.30 -34.54 10.69
C LEU A 675 25.25 -33.01 10.85
N VAL A 676 26.00 -32.45 11.81
CA VAL A 676 26.08 -30.99 12.00
C VAL A 676 26.78 -30.30 10.83
N MET A 677 27.85 -30.88 10.28
CA MET A 677 28.51 -30.33 9.09
C MET A 677 27.58 -30.28 7.87
N ILE A 678 26.75 -31.31 7.66
CA ILE A 678 25.71 -31.29 6.62
C ILE A 678 24.70 -30.17 6.86
N LEU A 679 24.23 -29.98 8.10
CA LEU A 679 23.30 -28.90 8.45
C LEU A 679 23.90 -27.50 8.25
N LEU A 680 25.20 -27.32 8.51
CA LEU A 680 25.91 -26.05 8.28
C LEU A 680 26.11 -25.75 6.79
N VAL A 681 26.46 -26.74 5.96
CA VAL A 681 26.61 -26.55 4.50
C VAL A 681 25.29 -26.12 3.83
N ASN A 682 24.16 -26.62 4.32
CA ASN A 682 22.83 -26.27 3.80
C ASN A 682 22.46 -24.77 3.97
N LEU A 683 23.19 -24.00 4.78
CA LEU A 683 22.99 -22.56 4.92
C LEU A 683 23.61 -21.73 3.77
N LEU A 684 24.55 -22.27 3.00
CA LEU A 684 25.43 -21.49 2.10
C LEU A 684 24.91 -21.26 0.67
N ILE A 685 23.72 -21.76 0.31
CA ILE A 685 23.32 -21.96 -1.11
C ILE A 685 22.65 -20.71 -1.76
N ALA A 686 22.39 -19.63 -1.01
CA ALA A 686 21.46 -18.54 -1.40
C ALA A 686 22.08 -17.31 -2.13
N MET A 687 23.04 -17.48 -3.04
CA MET A 687 23.84 -16.35 -3.56
C MET A 687 23.18 -15.50 -4.68
N TYR A 688 22.54 -16.10 -5.70
CA TYR A 688 22.16 -15.37 -6.94
C TYR A 688 21.10 -14.27 -6.75
N GLU A 689 20.16 -14.45 -5.82
CA GLU A 689 19.06 -13.50 -5.57
C GLU A 689 19.53 -12.15 -4.97
N SER A 690 20.80 -12.07 -4.55
CA SER A 690 21.33 -10.95 -3.76
C SER A 690 21.65 -9.68 -4.55
N GLU A 691 22.04 -9.76 -5.84
CA GLU A 691 22.43 -8.55 -6.61
C GLU A 691 21.24 -7.64 -6.94
N GLN A 692 20.08 -8.21 -7.27
CA GLN A 692 18.87 -7.41 -7.53
C GLN A 692 18.38 -6.72 -6.26
N ARG A 693 18.35 -7.47 -5.14
CA ARG A 693 18.04 -6.92 -3.80
C ARG A 693 19.00 -5.81 -3.38
N TRP A 694 20.28 -5.89 -3.75
CA TRP A 694 21.25 -4.82 -3.48
C TRP A 694 20.90 -3.47 -4.11
N VAL A 695 20.27 -3.45 -5.29
CA VAL A 695 19.83 -2.19 -5.91
C VAL A 695 18.76 -1.51 -5.06
N ALA A 696 17.79 -2.28 -4.55
CA ALA A 696 16.76 -1.81 -3.62
C ALA A 696 17.36 -1.33 -2.29
N GLU A 697 18.23 -2.12 -1.67
CA GLU A 697 18.87 -1.74 -0.40
C GLU A 697 19.72 -0.47 -0.53
N ARG A 698 20.41 -0.27 -1.67
CA ARG A 698 21.14 0.98 -1.92
C ARG A 698 20.20 2.19 -2.07
N ALA A 699 18.99 2.01 -2.60
CA ALA A 699 17.97 3.04 -2.61
C ALA A 699 17.41 3.32 -1.19
N ASN A 700 17.22 2.28 -0.37
CA ASN A 700 16.83 2.42 1.04
C ASN A 700 17.90 3.17 1.86
N ILE A 701 19.21 2.90 1.63
CA ILE A 701 20.31 3.68 2.22
C ILE A 701 20.22 5.16 1.81
N MET A 702 19.96 5.46 0.52
CA MET A 702 19.79 6.83 0.06
C MET A 702 18.59 7.52 0.74
N ALA A 703 17.47 6.81 0.91
CA ALA A 703 16.31 7.32 1.64
C ALA A 703 16.61 7.56 3.13
N SER A 704 17.32 6.66 3.82
CA SER A 704 17.79 6.87 5.21
C SER A 704 18.66 8.13 5.35
N ILE A 705 19.59 8.33 4.41
CA ILE A 705 20.47 9.51 4.38
C ILE A 705 19.68 10.81 4.14
N ASP A 706 18.72 10.81 3.23
CA ASP A 706 17.90 12.00 2.97
C ASP A 706 16.95 12.29 4.13
N ASN A 707 16.38 11.27 4.77
CA ASN A 707 15.55 11.41 5.98
C ASN A 707 16.33 12.01 7.17
N GLN A 708 17.67 11.94 7.16
CA GLN A 708 18.52 12.58 8.18
C GLN A 708 18.82 14.06 7.89
N CYS A 709 18.34 14.62 6.77
CA CYS A 709 18.56 16.02 6.36
C CYS A 709 17.24 16.82 6.33
N PRO A 710 17.27 18.15 6.56
CA PRO A 710 16.10 19.01 6.39
C PRO A 710 15.52 18.93 4.96
N ALA A 711 14.19 19.05 4.85
CA ALA A 711 13.48 18.97 3.56
C ALA A 711 13.99 19.99 2.53
N GLU A 712 14.30 21.21 2.97
CA GLU A 712 14.89 22.26 2.12
C GLU A 712 16.24 21.85 1.53
N TRP A 713 17.14 21.29 2.34
CA TRP A 713 18.47 20.84 1.90
C TRP A 713 18.37 19.65 0.95
N ASN A 714 17.35 18.81 1.12
CA ASN A 714 17.04 17.74 0.18
C ASN A 714 16.51 18.30 -1.14
N ASN A 715 15.61 19.29 -1.11
CA ASN A 715 15.11 19.96 -2.30
C ASN A 715 16.25 20.66 -3.08
N GLN A 716 17.12 21.39 -2.39
CA GLN A 716 18.34 21.98 -2.98
C GLN A 716 19.27 20.93 -3.56
N ALA A 717 19.47 19.79 -2.88
CA ALA A 717 20.31 18.70 -3.39
C ALA A 717 19.73 18.02 -4.64
N ARG A 718 18.39 17.94 -4.78
CA ARG A 718 17.72 17.43 -5.99
C ARG A 718 18.02 18.28 -7.22
N LYS A 719 18.15 19.61 -7.07
CA LYS A 719 18.54 20.53 -8.16
C LYS A 719 19.93 20.25 -8.76
N LEU A 720 20.75 19.38 -8.15
CA LEU A 720 22.03 18.93 -8.73
C LEU A 720 21.88 17.87 -9.82
N TYR A 721 20.71 17.24 -9.95
CA TYR A 721 20.44 16.21 -10.96
C TYR A 721 19.08 16.32 -11.65
N ALA A 722 18.24 17.27 -11.23
CA ALA A 722 16.91 17.54 -11.73
C ALA A 722 16.76 19.03 -12.07
N ILE A 723 15.93 19.32 -13.07
CA ILE A 723 15.67 20.66 -13.57
C ILE A 723 14.44 21.24 -12.85
N PRO A 724 14.54 22.42 -12.22
CA PRO A 724 13.36 23.13 -11.73
C PRO A 724 12.62 23.76 -12.91
N LEU A 725 11.38 23.34 -13.12
CA LEU A 725 10.44 23.99 -14.03
C LEU A 725 9.38 24.70 -13.20
N GLN A 726 9.09 25.96 -13.55
CA GLN A 726 8.03 26.70 -12.87
C GLN A 726 6.66 26.14 -13.26
N SER A 727 5.88 25.75 -12.25
CA SER A 727 4.45 25.53 -12.40
C SER A 727 3.74 26.86 -12.67
N ARG A 728 2.51 26.79 -13.20
CA ARG A 728 1.64 27.95 -13.45
C ARG A 728 1.37 28.82 -12.20
N ARG A 729 1.58 28.26 -11.00
CA ARG A 729 1.47 28.96 -9.70
C ARG A 729 2.76 29.65 -9.24
N GLY A 730 3.86 29.54 -9.99
CA GLY A 730 5.19 29.96 -9.54
C GLY A 730 5.90 28.95 -8.61
N GLU A 731 5.21 27.86 -8.24
CA GLU A 731 5.79 26.72 -7.50
C GLU A 731 6.87 26.03 -8.36
N GLU A 732 8.07 25.81 -7.84
CA GLU A 732 9.13 25.07 -8.53
C GLU A 732 8.87 23.57 -8.44
N LEU A 733 8.58 22.93 -9.58
CA LEU A 733 8.48 21.47 -9.69
C LEU A 733 9.77 20.91 -10.30
N LEU A 734 10.29 19.84 -9.71
CA LEU A 734 11.53 19.21 -10.19
C LEU A 734 11.25 18.09 -11.17
N TYR A 735 11.95 18.12 -12.30
CA TYR A 735 11.87 17.11 -13.35
C TYR A 735 13.24 16.48 -13.62
N LEU A 736 13.25 15.16 -13.82
CA LEU A 736 14.41 14.45 -14.34
C LEU A 736 14.42 14.56 -15.86
N GLU A 737 15.42 15.22 -16.44
CA GLU A 737 15.70 15.10 -17.87
C GLU A 737 16.34 13.73 -18.17
N MET A 738 15.81 13.02 -19.15
CA MET A 738 16.32 11.73 -19.63
C MET A 738 16.38 11.76 -21.16
N GLU A 739 17.50 11.31 -21.71
CA GLU A 739 17.68 11.15 -23.15
C GLU A 739 17.47 9.69 -23.54
N ILE A 740 16.61 9.46 -24.53
CA ILE A 740 16.31 8.14 -25.10
C ILE A 740 16.58 8.18 -26.60
N LYS A 741 17.25 7.15 -27.13
CA LYS A 741 17.55 7.01 -28.55
C LYS A 741 16.51 6.11 -29.24
N ASN A 742 15.50 6.72 -29.84
CA ASN A 742 14.47 6.03 -30.63
C ASN A 742 14.85 6.09 -32.11
N LEU A 743 15.66 5.12 -32.56
CA LEU A 743 16.05 5.03 -33.97
C LEU A 743 14.86 4.64 -34.86
N ASP A 744 14.00 3.73 -34.39
CA ASP A 744 12.91 3.16 -35.18
C ASP A 744 11.78 4.17 -35.45
N ASP A 745 11.41 4.98 -34.45
CA ASP A 745 10.42 6.05 -34.63
C ASP A 745 10.94 7.12 -35.59
N TRP A 746 12.22 7.52 -35.45
CA TRP A 746 12.84 8.48 -36.37
C TRP A 746 12.94 7.96 -37.80
N MET A 747 13.19 6.65 -37.99
CA MET A 747 13.15 6.05 -39.32
C MET A 747 11.74 6.07 -39.92
N ARG A 748 10.68 5.82 -39.13
CA ARG A 748 9.28 5.91 -39.58
C ARG A 748 8.85 7.34 -39.92
N ASP A 749 9.24 8.32 -39.11
CA ASP A 749 8.97 9.74 -39.36
C ASP A 749 9.74 10.28 -40.58
N SER A 750 10.74 9.54 -41.07
CA SER A 750 11.57 9.90 -42.23
C SER A 750 11.14 9.26 -43.57
N THR A 751 10.15 8.37 -43.55
CA THR A 751 9.59 7.68 -44.73
C THR A 751 8.20 8.19 -45.10
#